data_AF-A0A1G1Z5B0-F1
#
_entry.id   AF-A0A1G1Z5B0-F1
#
_cell.length_a   1.000
_cell.length_b   1.000
_cell.length_c   1.000
_cell.angle_alpha   90.00
_cell.angle_beta   90.00
_cell.angle_gamma   90.00
#
_symmetry.space_group_name_H-M   'P 1'
#
loop_
_entity.id
_entity.type
_entity.pdbx_description
1 polymer ?
#
loop_
_entity_poly.entity_id
_entity_poly.type
_entity_poly.pdbx_seq_one_letter_code
_entity_poly.pdbx_strand_id
1 'polypeptide(L)'
;MDVFASSQNGFVKKTVTTNSTAVTVSGTEYGGSVAYSLPALNNTTYQVGVGPSIPASFHQPGSPPPPQPTFTFMPAPPTEVQIVTDNLTQNFTLVAAGKTIAGTVKDSAGTGINGAQVFARPSQSSTTGTSSGAGVGAQTDTQGAFTLNVPPGVYLVGVFKPGMPPTQDQQITVPSSGANTPATLAFVLDASTSSLTISGTVTDDSGNAIPYAGVGGRKVVSTSDTTPVGGDSGNFVGGPTDANGAYTLYISAGTWVLESFAPGFGRLGTKTVTVSTTSLTGQDFSAQTLATGTIKGQATKATVAQQGVMVRAEGSNGGNMAVTDASGNYALKVPAGTYAITCYFPGVGESAPVTGVTVTASTDTTGKDCSLTAPITITVNLTDGTNPITGGFVDVRASNGRGNSMGTYTTSGANAVYTVLVPAGTYVVRAGHPSYGMIGTTASAAYSANTTITYTASVGATFAVTGTVTGDGTALANSWVSINGTPTGQTNIINLGGLTNSSGAFSISVPNGIYRVRADKPGYKSPVGGAVTVNGVTVSAGTIALTTASLTITGTVVLNSAGVSNAFVDATDGNGGFAVAQTDSTGAYSLPVSNGTWTVRAGSIGYESSAITVTISGSNSANNTLTLTAISGFTIRPEKQETITPTSGGFFTNTDIGANFKMNIPANALGTSSNASTIKTQTNTSLPNPPTGTILSKNAVSISATDSSGAPIKTLNDSVTITIPYTEADLPTGTAESSLVIGVWNATTNNYDTLSTTVDITADTLTAIVDHFSDFAPLVASGGAPAIPSGFQVTSNGGDYIALSWTAVTGATSYDIYRSATSGGTFTRVGNEPTVSGESTNTYINVGLDSSTTYYYKITSLNLSGESASSSAISGATTSRSSGSGVSISSPVIVPASTPPPTPVVIPPSSTTPTAAELQAKIDALRKAIEGTTVGQSGQVPKGILTKALNIGAKGNEVTVLQNFLKAQGVDIYPEGSVTGYFGPATKRAIQKFQEKHGIAKPGEVGYGILGPKTRAKVNELSGTVTTTTTTTTPAGETTTVTTTTTFKLDLALGSQNASVTALQNFLKAQGVDIYPEGSVTGYFGPATTRAIQRFQVKYGIANEGEAGYGNFGPKTRAKANQLSGQ
;
A
#
# COMPACT_ATOMS: atom_id res chain seq x y z
N MET A 1 -42.41 -0.97 -8.78
CA MET A 1 -40.98 -1.23 -9.09
C MET A 1 -40.83 -1.47 -10.58
N ASP A 2 -39.68 -1.17 -11.16
CA ASP A 2 -39.32 -1.59 -12.53
C ASP A 2 -38.29 -2.72 -12.44
N VAL A 3 -38.51 -3.80 -13.20
CA VAL A 3 -37.47 -4.78 -13.55
C VAL A 3 -36.91 -4.36 -14.89
N PHE A 4 -35.59 -4.17 -15.00
CA PHE A 4 -34.97 -3.61 -16.20
C PHE A 4 -33.76 -4.43 -16.67
N ALA A 5 -33.42 -4.27 -17.95
CA ALA A 5 -32.19 -4.73 -18.57
C ALA A 5 -31.63 -3.60 -19.46
N SER A 6 -30.41 -3.18 -19.21
CA SER A 6 -29.73 -2.09 -19.93
C SER A 6 -28.47 -2.61 -20.61
N SER A 7 -28.25 -2.25 -21.87
CA SER A 7 -27.01 -2.54 -22.60
C SER A 7 -26.59 -1.33 -23.43
N GLN A 8 -25.40 -1.41 -24.03
CA GLN A 8 -24.98 -0.44 -25.05
C GLN A 8 -25.89 -0.46 -26.28
N ASN A 9 -26.69 -1.51 -26.47
CA ASN A 9 -27.60 -1.67 -27.60
C ASN A 9 -29.05 -1.27 -27.26
N GLY A 10 -29.34 -0.86 -26.02
CA GLY A 10 -30.67 -0.35 -25.63
C GLY A 10 -31.07 -0.64 -24.18
N PHE A 11 -32.25 -0.18 -23.79
CA PHE A 11 -32.82 -0.35 -22.46
C PHE A 11 -34.24 -0.92 -22.56
N VAL A 12 -34.52 -1.99 -21.82
CA VAL A 12 -35.86 -2.60 -21.70
C VAL A 12 -36.27 -2.68 -20.25
N LYS A 13 -37.57 -2.49 -19.97
CA LYS A 13 -38.11 -2.61 -18.61
C LYS A 13 -39.53 -3.11 -18.56
N LYS A 14 -39.93 -3.58 -17.37
CA LYS A 14 -41.31 -3.96 -17.03
C LYS A 14 -41.65 -3.47 -15.62
N THR A 15 -42.76 -2.74 -15.50
CA THR A 15 -43.25 -2.21 -14.22
C THR A 15 -44.12 -3.24 -13.49
N VAL A 16 -43.96 -3.34 -12.17
CA VAL A 16 -44.60 -4.29 -11.27
C VAL A 16 -45.10 -3.57 -10.01
N THR A 17 -46.27 -3.96 -9.49
CA THR A 17 -46.89 -3.41 -8.26
C THR A 17 -46.69 -4.34 -7.06
N THR A 18 -46.31 -3.80 -5.91
CA THR A 18 -46.07 -4.57 -4.66
C THR A 18 -46.85 -3.97 -3.49
N ASN A 19 -47.46 -4.82 -2.64
CA ASN A 19 -47.93 -4.44 -1.31
C ASN A 19 -47.02 -5.09 -0.23
N SER A 20 -47.13 -4.69 1.04
CA SER A 20 -46.15 -5.01 2.10
C SER A 20 -46.02 -6.50 2.45
N THR A 21 -46.84 -7.37 1.87
CA THR A 21 -46.88 -8.82 2.14
C THR A 21 -47.04 -9.68 0.87
N ALA A 22 -47.26 -9.09 -0.31
CA ALA A 22 -47.43 -9.80 -1.57
C ALA A 22 -47.11 -8.92 -2.80
N VAL A 23 -46.81 -9.56 -3.92
CA VAL A 23 -46.71 -8.89 -5.24
C VAL A 23 -48.00 -9.16 -5.99
N THR A 24 -48.69 -8.11 -6.46
CA THR A 24 -49.94 -8.25 -7.23
C THR A 24 -49.68 -7.97 -8.71
N VAL A 25 -50.00 -8.94 -9.57
CA VAL A 25 -49.86 -8.82 -11.03
C VAL A 25 -51.23 -9.01 -11.67
N SER A 26 -51.72 -8.00 -12.39
CA SER A 26 -53.00 -8.06 -13.13
C SER A 26 -54.19 -8.55 -12.29
N GLY A 27 -54.24 -8.18 -11.00
CA GLY A 27 -55.30 -8.55 -10.08
C GLY A 27 -55.09 -9.85 -9.29
N THR A 28 -53.97 -10.55 -9.48
CA THR A 28 -53.65 -11.81 -8.76
C THR A 28 -52.52 -11.60 -7.77
N GLU A 29 -52.71 -12.05 -6.52
CA GLU A 29 -51.79 -11.88 -5.39
C GLU A 29 -50.86 -13.10 -5.24
N TYR A 30 -49.54 -12.86 -5.17
CA TYR A 30 -48.54 -13.93 -5.03
C TYR A 30 -47.75 -13.79 -3.71
N GLY A 31 -47.84 -14.82 -2.86
CA GLY A 31 -46.95 -15.04 -1.71
C GLY A 31 -45.76 -15.92 -2.10
N GLY A 32 -44.79 -15.37 -2.84
CA GLY A 32 -43.61 -16.12 -3.29
C GLY A 32 -42.77 -15.44 -4.38
N SER A 33 -41.79 -16.16 -4.94
CA SER A 33 -40.93 -15.71 -6.06
C SER A 33 -41.76 -15.39 -7.30
N VAL A 34 -41.53 -14.23 -7.92
CA VAL A 34 -42.25 -13.79 -9.12
C VAL A 34 -41.29 -13.67 -10.30
N ALA A 35 -41.54 -14.43 -11.36
CA ALA A 35 -40.71 -14.45 -12.57
C ALA A 35 -41.25 -13.49 -13.65
N TYR A 36 -40.35 -12.82 -14.36
CA TYR A 36 -40.66 -11.95 -15.48
C TYR A 36 -39.66 -12.17 -16.62
N SER A 37 -40.12 -12.01 -17.86
CA SER A 37 -39.28 -12.05 -19.05
C SER A 37 -39.18 -10.64 -19.65
N LEU A 38 -37.95 -10.24 -19.99
CA LEU A 38 -37.66 -9.05 -20.79
C LEU A 38 -37.10 -9.49 -22.14
N PRO A 39 -37.49 -8.87 -23.26
CA PRO A 39 -36.89 -9.17 -24.56
C PRO A 39 -35.43 -8.73 -24.58
N ALA A 40 -34.55 -9.56 -25.13
CA ALA A 40 -33.12 -9.29 -25.19
C ALA A 40 -32.51 -9.78 -26.50
N LEU A 41 -31.38 -9.19 -26.87
CA LEU A 41 -30.60 -9.54 -28.06
C LEU A 41 -29.56 -10.62 -27.73
N ASN A 42 -29.32 -11.53 -28.68
CA ASN A 42 -28.24 -12.50 -28.59
C ASN A 42 -26.87 -11.81 -28.70
N ASN A 43 -25.85 -12.47 -28.15
CA ASN A 43 -24.48 -11.97 -28.01
C ASN A 43 -24.40 -10.55 -27.43
N THR A 44 -25.26 -10.22 -26.47
CA THR A 44 -25.32 -8.89 -25.85
C THR A 44 -25.22 -9.00 -24.33
N THR A 45 -24.35 -8.17 -23.76
CA THR A 45 -24.23 -7.92 -22.32
C THR A 45 -25.35 -7.02 -21.83
N TYR A 46 -26.07 -7.42 -20.80
CA TYR A 46 -27.07 -6.59 -20.13
C TYR A 46 -26.73 -6.39 -18.65
N GLN A 47 -26.88 -5.17 -18.17
CA GLN A 47 -27.06 -4.84 -16.76
C GLN A 47 -28.53 -5.03 -16.41
N VAL A 48 -28.86 -6.11 -15.72
CA VAL A 48 -30.22 -6.45 -15.29
C VAL A 48 -30.42 -6.03 -13.84
N GLY A 49 -31.57 -5.47 -13.49
CA GLY A 49 -31.80 -4.99 -12.12
C GLY A 49 -33.26 -4.76 -11.77
N VAL A 50 -33.49 -4.43 -10.50
CA VAL A 50 -34.81 -4.07 -9.95
C VAL A 50 -34.70 -2.73 -9.25
N GLY A 51 -35.62 -1.80 -9.51
CA GLY A 51 -35.57 -0.45 -8.98
C GLY A 51 -36.94 0.23 -8.83
N PRO A 52 -36.97 1.50 -8.39
CA PRO A 52 -38.19 2.30 -8.38
C PRO A 52 -38.77 2.41 -9.77
N SER A 53 -40.10 2.43 -9.86
CA SER A 53 -40.72 2.73 -11.14
C SER A 53 -40.54 4.21 -11.42
N ILE A 54 -39.85 4.52 -12.51
CA ILE A 54 -39.68 5.91 -12.98
C ILE A 54 -40.47 6.04 -14.28
N PRO A 55 -41.60 6.77 -14.28
CA PRO A 55 -42.38 6.96 -15.51
C PRO A 55 -41.53 7.60 -16.61
N ALA A 56 -41.75 7.19 -17.87
CA ALA A 56 -40.99 7.71 -19.02
C ALA A 56 -41.04 9.24 -19.14
N SER A 57 -42.10 9.87 -18.60
CA SER A 57 -42.25 11.32 -18.53
C SER A 57 -41.14 12.00 -17.72
N PHE A 58 -40.48 11.33 -16.78
CA PHE A 58 -39.38 11.90 -15.98
C PHE A 58 -38.02 11.86 -16.70
N HIS A 59 -37.93 11.16 -17.84
CA HIS A 59 -36.71 11.09 -18.65
C HIS A 59 -36.68 12.12 -19.78
N GLN A 60 -37.68 13.02 -19.84
CA GLN A 60 -37.71 14.11 -20.82
C GLN A 60 -36.88 15.30 -20.32
N PRO A 61 -36.13 15.99 -21.19
CA PRO A 61 -35.40 17.20 -20.81
C PRO A 61 -36.35 18.23 -20.16
N GLY A 62 -35.99 18.76 -18.98
CA GLY A 62 -36.80 19.73 -18.23
C GLY A 62 -37.90 19.14 -17.33
N SER A 63 -37.93 17.82 -17.16
CA SER A 63 -38.85 17.16 -16.21
C SER A 63 -38.44 17.39 -14.76
N PRO A 64 -39.40 17.42 -13.81
CA PRO A 64 -39.08 17.45 -12.39
C PRO A 64 -38.22 16.25 -11.99
N PRO A 65 -37.43 16.36 -10.90
CA PRO A 65 -36.84 15.18 -10.28
C PRO A 65 -37.93 14.15 -9.99
N PRO A 66 -37.67 12.84 -10.20
CA PRO A 66 -38.63 11.81 -9.87
C PRO A 66 -39.02 11.89 -8.39
N PRO A 67 -40.31 11.70 -8.05
CA PRO A 67 -40.73 11.68 -6.66
C PRO A 67 -39.98 10.59 -5.89
N GLN A 68 -39.67 10.88 -4.63
CA GLN A 68 -38.91 9.96 -3.79
C GLN A 68 -39.66 8.62 -3.65
N PRO A 69 -38.99 7.48 -3.87
CA PRO A 69 -39.64 6.18 -3.77
C PRO A 69 -39.96 5.84 -2.30
N THR A 70 -41.17 5.36 -2.04
CA THR A 70 -41.67 4.99 -0.69
C THR A 70 -41.28 3.56 -0.28
N PHE A 71 -40.09 3.10 -0.65
CA PHE A 71 -39.71 1.70 -0.44
C PHE A 71 -39.58 1.33 1.04
N THR A 72 -39.98 0.10 1.35
CA THR A 72 -39.72 -0.57 2.64
C THR A 72 -38.64 -1.66 2.52
N PHE A 73 -38.00 -1.77 1.35
CA PHE A 73 -36.99 -2.77 1.04
C PHE A 73 -35.86 -2.18 0.18
N MET A 74 -34.68 -2.79 0.24
CA MET A 74 -33.53 -2.44 -0.57
C MET A 74 -33.34 -3.52 -1.67
N PRO A 75 -33.40 -3.16 -2.97
CA PRO A 75 -33.09 -4.11 -4.03
C PRO A 75 -31.59 -4.38 -4.07
N ALA A 76 -31.20 -5.61 -4.45
CA ALA A 76 -29.82 -5.94 -4.79
C ALA A 76 -29.33 -5.06 -5.97
N PRO A 77 -28.02 -4.83 -6.11
CA PRO A 77 -27.50 -4.09 -7.25
C PRO A 77 -27.83 -4.80 -8.57
N PRO A 78 -27.85 -4.05 -9.67
CA PRO A 78 -27.93 -4.65 -10.99
C PRO A 78 -26.77 -5.63 -11.22
N THR A 79 -27.06 -6.73 -11.88
CA THR A 79 -26.11 -7.79 -12.23
C THR A 79 -25.80 -7.72 -13.73
N GLU A 80 -24.55 -7.90 -14.12
CA GLU A 80 -24.21 -8.07 -15.52
C GLU A 80 -24.46 -9.51 -15.99
N VAL A 81 -25.18 -9.68 -17.09
CA VAL A 81 -25.50 -10.98 -17.69
C VAL A 81 -25.19 -10.97 -19.18
N GLN A 82 -24.55 -12.05 -19.65
CA GLN A 82 -24.29 -12.29 -21.07
C GLN A 82 -25.37 -13.19 -21.66
N ILE A 83 -26.04 -12.75 -22.71
CA ILE A 83 -27.01 -13.58 -23.43
C ILE A 83 -26.36 -14.04 -24.72
N VAL A 84 -26.01 -15.32 -24.82
CA VAL A 84 -25.25 -15.88 -25.97
C VAL A 84 -26.23 -16.45 -27.00
N THR A 85 -27.10 -17.40 -26.63
CA THR A 85 -28.04 -18.05 -27.56
C THR A 85 -29.41 -18.42 -26.98
N ASP A 86 -29.59 -18.52 -25.66
CA ASP A 86 -30.83 -18.98 -24.99
C ASP A 86 -31.36 -17.99 -23.94
N ASN A 87 -32.59 -18.21 -23.45
CA ASN A 87 -33.19 -17.47 -22.33
C ASN A 87 -32.36 -17.63 -21.04
N LEU A 88 -31.92 -16.51 -20.46
CA LEU A 88 -31.19 -16.50 -19.18
C LEU A 88 -32.11 -16.09 -18.03
N THR A 89 -32.01 -16.80 -16.90
CA THR A 89 -32.76 -16.48 -15.67
C THR A 89 -31.82 -15.84 -14.65
N GLN A 90 -32.18 -14.63 -14.19
CA GLN A 90 -31.48 -13.93 -13.11
C GLN A 90 -32.43 -13.68 -11.93
N ASN A 91 -31.99 -14.05 -10.73
CA ASN A 91 -32.76 -13.86 -9.51
C ASN A 91 -32.28 -12.62 -8.74
N PHE A 92 -33.21 -11.87 -8.15
CA PHE A 92 -32.93 -10.74 -7.26
C PHE A 92 -33.65 -10.94 -5.92
N THR A 93 -32.91 -10.85 -4.82
CA THR A 93 -33.47 -10.90 -3.47
C THR A 93 -33.69 -9.48 -2.96
N LEU A 94 -34.91 -9.20 -2.48
CA LEU A 94 -35.26 -7.92 -1.86
C LEU A 94 -35.10 -8.05 -0.33
N VAL A 95 -34.37 -7.13 0.29
CA VAL A 95 -34.11 -7.15 1.74
C VAL A 95 -34.94 -6.08 2.43
N ALA A 96 -35.70 -6.45 3.47
CA ALA A 96 -36.49 -5.50 4.24
C ALA A 96 -35.57 -4.47 4.95
N ALA A 97 -35.91 -3.18 4.82
CA ALA A 97 -35.16 -2.07 5.39
C ALA A 97 -35.69 -1.72 6.79
N GLY A 98 -35.44 -2.60 7.77
CA GLY A 98 -35.99 -2.52 9.13
C GLY A 98 -35.19 -1.68 10.15
N LYS A 99 -34.08 -1.07 9.76
CA LYS A 99 -33.25 -0.19 10.60
C LYS A 99 -33.30 1.25 10.07
N THR A 100 -32.92 2.20 10.91
CA THR A 100 -32.90 3.62 10.55
C THR A 100 -31.51 4.23 10.71
N ILE A 101 -31.16 5.13 9.79
CA ILE A 101 -30.09 6.12 9.96
C ILE A 101 -30.77 7.46 10.19
N ALA A 102 -30.39 8.17 11.24
CA ALA A 102 -30.94 9.48 11.56
C ALA A 102 -29.83 10.53 11.67
N GLY A 103 -30.17 11.78 11.41
CA GLY A 103 -29.23 12.88 11.53
C GLY A 103 -29.85 14.25 11.27
N THR A 104 -28.99 15.26 11.24
CA THR A 104 -29.38 16.64 10.93
C THR A 104 -28.50 17.25 9.86
N VAL A 105 -29.07 18.09 9.00
CA VAL A 105 -28.35 18.96 8.06
C VAL A 105 -28.59 20.40 8.47
N LYS A 106 -27.51 21.09 8.79
CA LYS A 106 -27.51 22.50 9.17
C LYS A 106 -26.68 23.32 8.21
N ASP A 107 -26.90 24.62 8.21
CA ASP A 107 -26.03 25.57 7.55
C ASP A 107 -24.81 25.92 8.42
N SER A 108 -23.87 26.70 7.90
CA SER A 108 -22.68 27.12 8.66
C SER A 108 -22.96 28.04 9.84
N ALA A 109 -24.19 28.54 10.02
CA ALA A 109 -24.65 29.29 11.20
C ALA A 109 -25.38 28.40 12.23
N GLY A 110 -25.56 27.11 11.96
CA GLY A 110 -26.24 26.15 12.82
C GLY A 110 -27.77 26.10 12.67
N THR A 111 -28.34 26.76 11.66
CA THR A 111 -29.77 26.72 11.32
C THR A 111 -30.10 25.44 10.54
N GLY A 112 -31.22 24.79 10.85
CA GLY A 112 -31.67 23.60 10.12
C GLY A 112 -32.03 23.92 8.67
N ILE A 113 -31.60 23.06 7.72
CA ILE A 113 -31.88 23.23 6.29
C ILE A 113 -33.06 22.35 5.91
N ASN A 114 -34.17 22.97 5.49
CA ASN A 114 -35.34 22.26 5.00
C ASN A 114 -35.14 21.76 3.54
N GLY A 115 -35.57 20.53 3.27
CA GLY A 115 -35.59 19.97 1.92
C GLY A 115 -34.20 19.73 1.30
N ALA A 116 -33.13 19.67 2.11
CA ALA A 116 -31.87 19.10 1.66
C ALA A 116 -32.05 17.61 1.38
N GLN A 117 -31.55 17.15 0.22
CA GLN A 117 -31.58 15.75 -0.16
C GLN A 117 -30.45 15.01 0.55
N VAL A 118 -30.80 13.89 1.16
CA VAL A 118 -29.89 12.99 1.87
C VAL A 118 -29.95 11.65 1.16
N PHE A 119 -28.80 11.05 0.85
CA PHE A 119 -28.73 9.72 0.28
C PHE A 119 -27.78 8.86 1.08
N ALA A 120 -28.11 7.58 1.26
CA ALA A 120 -27.20 6.57 1.80
C ALA A 120 -26.94 5.51 0.73
N ARG A 121 -25.66 5.33 0.42
CA ARG A 121 -25.16 4.25 -0.43
C ARG A 121 -24.36 3.29 0.43
N PRO A 122 -24.48 1.97 0.25
CA PRO A 122 -23.60 1.05 0.96
C PRO A 122 -22.13 1.38 0.68
N SER A 123 -21.39 1.64 1.76
CA SER A 123 -19.93 1.69 1.74
C SER A 123 -19.49 0.25 1.54
N GLN A 124 -18.80 -0.10 0.46
CA GLN A 124 -18.38 -1.50 0.32
C GLN A 124 -17.54 -1.96 1.52
N SER A 125 -18.11 -2.89 2.30
CA SER A 125 -17.52 -4.17 2.72
C SER A 125 -18.63 -5.01 3.37
N SER A 126 -19.26 -5.90 2.60
CA SER A 126 -19.54 -7.23 3.16
C SER A 126 -18.35 -8.10 2.82
N THR A 127 -18.05 -9.07 3.67
CA THR A 127 -16.93 -10.03 3.55
C THR A 127 -16.97 -10.93 2.30
N THR A 128 -17.76 -10.59 1.29
CA THR A 128 -18.08 -11.44 0.13
C THR A 128 -17.99 -10.73 -1.22
N GLY A 129 -17.55 -9.46 -1.26
CA GLY A 129 -17.18 -8.79 -2.51
C GLY A 129 -18.27 -8.58 -3.56
N THR A 130 -19.56 -8.75 -3.22
CA THR A 130 -20.67 -8.38 -4.10
C THR A 130 -21.24 -7.03 -3.71
N SER A 131 -21.48 -6.18 -4.71
CA SER A 131 -22.10 -4.86 -4.56
C SER A 131 -23.37 -4.95 -3.71
N SER A 132 -23.64 -3.95 -2.87
CA SER A 132 -24.86 -3.87 -2.06
C SER A 132 -25.71 -2.67 -2.52
N GLY A 133 -26.84 -2.99 -3.15
CA GLY A 133 -28.02 -2.19 -3.48
C GLY A 133 -27.93 -0.80 -4.13
N ALA A 134 -29.09 -0.32 -4.62
CA ALA A 134 -29.26 0.95 -5.35
C ALA A 134 -29.25 2.22 -4.47
N GLY A 135 -28.77 2.13 -3.22
CA GLY A 135 -28.88 3.20 -2.22
C GLY A 135 -30.32 3.54 -1.80
N VAL A 136 -30.47 4.40 -0.78
CA VAL A 136 -31.75 4.97 -0.34
C VAL A 136 -31.62 6.49 -0.20
N GLY A 137 -32.73 7.22 -0.27
CA GLY A 137 -32.73 8.68 -0.12
C GLY A 137 -33.86 9.18 0.77
N ALA A 138 -33.71 10.39 1.30
CA ALA A 138 -34.67 11.15 2.08
C ALA A 138 -34.48 12.66 1.88
N GLN A 139 -35.42 13.45 2.38
CA GLN A 139 -35.27 14.88 2.55
C GLN A 139 -35.34 15.25 4.02
N THR A 140 -34.69 16.36 4.34
CA THR A 140 -34.73 16.97 5.67
C THR A 140 -36.02 17.75 5.90
N ASP A 141 -36.48 17.78 7.15
CA ASP A 141 -37.60 18.60 7.59
C ASP A 141 -37.20 20.06 7.89
N THR A 142 -38.14 20.85 8.42
CA THR A 142 -37.91 22.27 8.76
C THR A 142 -36.84 22.53 9.80
N GLN A 143 -36.47 21.52 10.60
CA GLN A 143 -35.41 21.58 11.61
C GLN A 143 -34.09 21.01 11.06
N GLY A 144 -34.07 20.59 9.80
CA GLY A 144 -32.93 19.94 9.16
C GLY A 144 -32.81 18.46 9.52
N ALA A 145 -33.78 17.84 10.20
CA ALA A 145 -33.68 16.44 10.60
C ALA A 145 -34.05 15.51 9.45
N PHE A 146 -33.38 14.37 9.34
CA PHE A 146 -33.68 13.33 8.36
C PHE A 146 -33.71 11.94 8.99
N THR A 147 -34.39 11.01 8.32
CA THR A 147 -34.36 9.57 8.63
C THR A 147 -34.34 8.76 7.33
N LEU A 148 -33.47 7.76 7.26
CA LEU A 148 -33.33 6.83 6.14
C LEU A 148 -33.59 5.41 6.63
N ASN A 149 -34.42 4.64 5.92
CA ASN A 149 -34.64 3.22 6.21
C ASN A 149 -33.62 2.37 5.45
N VAL A 150 -32.88 1.53 6.17
CA VAL A 150 -31.82 0.67 5.62
C VAL A 150 -31.82 -0.72 6.26
N PRO A 151 -31.32 -1.77 5.59
CA PRO A 151 -30.93 -3.01 6.26
C PRO A 151 -29.63 -2.82 7.08
N PRO A 152 -29.26 -3.77 7.96
CA PRO A 152 -27.94 -3.77 8.59
C PRO A 152 -26.81 -3.71 7.55
N GLY A 153 -25.80 -2.87 7.78
CA GLY A 153 -24.69 -2.65 6.85
C GLY A 153 -23.89 -1.39 7.15
N VAL A 154 -22.86 -1.13 6.36
CA VAL A 154 -22.07 0.10 6.41
C VAL A 154 -22.47 1.00 5.25
N TYR A 155 -22.72 2.28 5.51
CA TYR A 155 -23.24 3.23 4.53
C TYR A 155 -22.39 4.48 4.47
N LEU A 156 -22.09 4.97 3.27
CA LEU A 156 -21.72 6.37 3.05
C LEU A 156 -22.99 7.18 2.84
N VAL A 157 -23.16 8.22 3.63
CA VAL A 157 -24.32 9.11 3.61
C VAL A 157 -23.87 10.47 3.11
N GLY A 158 -24.41 10.90 1.98
CA GLY A 158 -24.15 12.21 1.42
C GLY A 158 -25.37 13.11 1.50
N VAL A 159 -25.12 14.42 1.48
CA VAL A 159 -26.18 15.42 1.46
C VAL A 159 -25.92 16.46 0.38
N PHE A 160 -26.99 16.90 -0.27
CA PHE A 160 -26.92 18.02 -1.19
C PHE A 160 -28.18 18.88 -1.11
N LYS A 161 -28.01 20.18 -1.31
CA LYS A 161 -29.12 21.12 -1.50
C LYS A 161 -28.83 21.89 -2.78
N PRO A 162 -29.73 21.88 -3.78
CA PRO A 162 -29.58 22.73 -4.97
C PRO A 162 -29.21 24.16 -4.62
N GLY A 163 -28.15 24.66 -5.27
CA GLY A 163 -27.65 26.01 -5.08
C GLY A 163 -26.71 26.20 -3.89
N MET A 164 -26.51 25.21 -3.02
CA MET A 164 -25.53 25.28 -1.93
C MET A 164 -24.27 24.48 -2.26
N PRO A 165 -23.08 24.88 -1.75
CA PRO A 165 -21.89 24.06 -1.84
C PRO A 165 -22.13 22.67 -1.22
N PRO A 166 -21.68 21.58 -1.86
CA PRO A 166 -21.78 20.24 -1.28
C PRO A 166 -20.90 20.12 -0.05
N THR A 167 -21.20 19.16 0.82
CA THR A 167 -20.33 18.74 1.93
C THR A 167 -19.89 17.30 1.70
N GLN A 168 -18.86 16.84 2.41
CA GLN A 168 -18.36 15.47 2.26
C GLN A 168 -19.36 14.44 2.81
N ASP A 169 -19.39 13.27 2.18
CA ASP A 169 -20.15 12.12 2.66
C ASP A 169 -19.60 11.64 4.02
N GLN A 170 -20.48 11.22 4.92
CA GLN A 170 -20.13 10.63 6.22
C GLN A 170 -20.48 9.14 6.27
N GLN A 171 -19.64 8.32 6.90
CA GLN A 171 -19.92 6.89 7.06
C GLN A 171 -20.73 6.59 8.33
N ILE A 172 -21.64 5.62 8.26
CA ILE A 172 -22.34 5.04 9.42
C ILE A 172 -22.46 3.53 9.32
N THR A 173 -22.18 2.83 10.41
CA THR A 173 -22.36 1.39 10.58
C THR A 173 -23.68 1.13 11.30
N VAL A 174 -24.55 0.34 10.66
CA VAL A 174 -25.86 -0.07 11.15
C VAL A 174 -25.80 -1.56 11.48
N PRO A 175 -25.65 -1.95 12.76
CA PRO A 175 -25.52 -3.35 13.13
C PRO A 175 -26.86 -4.09 13.06
N SER A 176 -26.81 -5.43 13.01
CA SER A 176 -28.01 -6.27 13.10
C SER A 176 -28.73 -6.10 14.44
N SER A 177 -27.97 -5.83 15.52
CA SER A 177 -28.46 -5.52 16.86
C SER A 177 -27.60 -4.44 17.53
N GLY A 178 -28.19 -3.63 18.42
CA GLY A 178 -27.50 -2.49 19.04
C GLY A 178 -27.71 -1.15 18.31
N ALA A 179 -26.98 -0.12 18.76
CA ALA A 179 -27.05 1.24 18.23
C ALA A 179 -26.11 1.43 17.02
N ASN A 180 -26.43 2.39 16.15
CA ASN A 180 -25.57 2.75 15.04
C ASN A 180 -24.24 3.34 15.53
N THR A 181 -23.20 3.25 14.71
CA THR A 181 -21.90 3.88 14.96
C THR A 181 -21.48 4.72 13.76
N PRO A 182 -21.44 6.07 13.88
CA PRO A 182 -21.91 6.88 15.01
C PRO A 182 -23.44 6.74 15.22
N ALA A 183 -23.93 7.12 16.41
CA ALA A 183 -25.36 7.00 16.75
C ALA A 183 -26.27 7.84 15.85
N THR A 184 -25.80 9.03 15.46
CA THR A 184 -26.47 9.96 14.55
C THR A 184 -25.45 10.65 13.65
N LEU A 185 -25.86 11.13 12.49
CA LEU A 185 -25.02 11.94 11.61
C LEU A 185 -25.36 13.43 11.71
N ALA A 186 -24.37 14.28 11.52
CA ALA A 186 -24.55 15.73 11.52
C ALA A 186 -23.76 16.34 10.36
N PHE A 187 -24.49 16.91 9.41
CA PHE A 187 -23.92 17.59 8.25
C PHE A 187 -24.04 19.10 8.41
N VAL A 188 -23.00 19.80 7.97
CA VAL A 188 -22.99 21.26 7.84
C VAL A 188 -22.72 21.57 6.38
N LEU A 189 -23.64 22.26 5.71
CA LEU A 189 -23.37 22.84 4.39
C LEU A 189 -22.60 24.15 4.57
N ASP A 190 -21.55 24.34 3.78
CA ASP A 190 -20.54 25.40 3.99
C ASP A 190 -21.10 26.83 3.87
N ALA A 191 -22.26 26.99 3.22
CA ALA A 191 -22.97 28.27 3.13
C ALA A 191 -24.05 28.40 4.21
N SER A 192 -24.11 29.56 4.87
CA SER A 192 -25.19 29.92 5.80
C SER A 192 -26.51 30.15 5.05
N THR A 193 -27.67 29.93 5.65
CA THR A 193 -28.96 30.43 5.13
C THR A 193 -29.07 31.96 5.20
N SER A 194 -28.20 32.61 5.97
CA SER A 194 -27.92 34.06 5.95
C SER A 194 -26.77 34.46 5.01
N SER A 195 -26.26 33.54 4.18
CA SER A 195 -25.18 33.83 3.22
C SER A 195 -25.63 34.77 2.11
N LEU A 196 -24.63 35.37 1.44
CA LEU A 196 -24.85 36.14 0.23
C LEU A 196 -25.39 35.21 -0.84
N THR A 197 -26.44 35.65 -1.53
CA THR A 197 -27.06 34.88 -2.60
C THR A 197 -26.88 35.54 -3.95
N ILE A 198 -26.91 34.73 -4.99
CA ILE A 198 -27.15 35.17 -6.36
C ILE A 198 -28.42 34.49 -6.84
N SER A 199 -29.42 35.25 -7.25
CA SER A 199 -30.68 34.71 -7.75
C SER A 199 -31.12 35.35 -9.07
N GLY A 200 -31.95 34.60 -9.80
CA GLY A 200 -32.56 35.01 -11.05
C GLY A 200 -33.50 33.95 -11.59
N THR A 201 -33.97 34.14 -12.83
CA THR A 201 -34.82 33.20 -13.56
C THR A 201 -34.16 32.70 -14.83
N VAL A 202 -34.57 31.53 -15.32
CA VAL A 202 -34.24 31.02 -16.64
C VAL A 202 -35.50 30.95 -17.48
N THR A 203 -35.52 31.59 -18.65
CA THR A 203 -36.69 31.59 -19.56
C THR A 203 -36.36 31.10 -20.97
N ASP A 204 -37.37 30.61 -21.67
CA ASP A 204 -37.30 30.25 -23.09
C ASP A 204 -37.32 31.50 -23.99
N ASP A 205 -37.31 31.29 -25.30
CA ASP A 205 -37.32 32.35 -26.31
C ASP A 205 -38.70 32.99 -26.52
N SER A 206 -39.73 32.52 -25.80
CA SER A 206 -41.05 33.14 -25.71
C SER A 206 -41.25 33.85 -24.37
N GLY A 207 -40.28 33.75 -23.45
CA GLY A 207 -40.32 34.39 -22.13
C GLY A 207 -40.99 33.54 -21.05
N ASN A 208 -41.33 32.29 -21.36
CA ASN A 208 -41.86 31.36 -20.36
C ASN A 208 -40.72 30.83 -19.49
N ALA A 209 -41.01 30.60 -18.22
CA ALA A 209 -40.07 29.96 -17.31
C ALA A 209 -39.66 28.56 -17.78
N ILE A 210 -38.35 28.26 -17.71
CA ILE A 210 -37.82 26.91 -17.94
C ILE A 210 -37.56 26.26 -16.59
N PRO A 211 -38.39 25.28 -16.20
CA PRO A 211 -38.16 24.56 -14.96
C PRO A 211 -36.98 23.58 -15.09
N TYR A 212 -36.27 23.36 -13.99
CA TYR A 212 -35.16 22.44 -13.85
C TYR A 212 -33.99 22.65 -14.84
N ALA A 213 -33.80 23.88 -15.33
CA ALA A 213 -32.62 24.29 -16.09
C ALA A 213 -31.39 24.33 -15.19
N GLY A 214 -30.25 23.82 -15.67
CA GLY A 214 -29.01 23.83 -14.90
C GLY A 214 -28.47 25.25 -14.79
N VAL A 215 -28.14 25.68 -13.58
CA VAL A 215 -27.43 26.93 -13.31
C VAL A 215 -26.22 26.64 -12.43
N GLY A 216 -25.07 27.17 -12.81
CA GLY A 216 -23.81 27.01 -12.10
C GLY A 216 -23.09 28.34 -11.91
N GLY A 217 -22.27 28.41 -10.87
CA GLY A 217 -21.39 29.53 -10.58
C GLY A 217 -20.01 29.02 -10.19
N ARG A 218 -18.97 29.60 -10.78
CA ARG A 218 -17.57 29.37 -10.37
C ARG A 218 -16.91 30.65 -9.91
N LYS A 219 -16.11 30.59 -8.85
CA LYS A 219 -15.35 31.73 -8.35
C LYS A 219 -14.12 31.98 -9.22
N VAL A 220 -13.84 33.23 -9.52
CA VAL A 220 -12.73 33.67 -10.39
C VAL A 220 -11.92 34.80 -9.76
N VAL A 221 -10.70 35.03 -10.26
CA VAL A 221 -9.75 36.00 -9.69
C VAL A 221 -10.32 37.43 -9.72
N SER A 222 -10.90 37.85 -10.84
CA SER A 222 -11.51 39.18 -10.99
C SER A 222 -12.50 39.24 -12.16
N THR A 223 -13.09 40.40 -12.40
CA THR A 223 -13.97 40.61 -13.56
C THR A 223 -13.22 40.64 -14.89
N SER A 224 -11.94 41.06 -14.88
CA SER A 224 -11.05 41.08 -16.05
C SER A 224 -10.25 39.79 -16.24
N ASP A 225 -10.05 39.03 -15.16
CA ASP A 225 -9.35 37.75 -15.16
C ASP A 225 -10.29 36.65 -14.65
N THR A 226 -10.88 35.91 -15.60
CA THR A 226 -11.86 34.86 -15.30
C THR A 226 -11.22 33.49 -15.05
N THR A 227 -9.92 33.46 -14.74
CA THR A 227 -9.23 32.25 -14.29
C THR A 227 -9.92 31.70 -13.03
N PRO A 228 -10.30 30.41 -13.00
CA PRO A 228 -10.93 29.81 -11.82
C PRO A 228 -10.01 29.81 -10.60
N VAL A 229 -10.56 30.15 -9.43
CA VAL A 229 -9.86 30.09 -8.14
C VAL A 229 -10.06 28.71 -7.53
N GLY A 230 -9.30 27.71 -7.98
CA GLY A 230 -9.26 26.35 -7.38
C GLY A 230 -10.58 25.53 -7.42
N GLY A 231 -10.47 24.22 -7.17
CA GLY A 231 -11.58 23.25 -7.30
C GLY A 231 -12.18 22.73 -5.99
N ASP A 232 -11.88 23.37 -4.86
CA ASP A 232 -12.30 22.93 -3.52
C ASP A 232 -13.75 23.34 -3.19
N SER A 233 -14.30 22.77 -2.11
CA SER A 233 -15.62 23.13 -1.57
C SER A 233 -15.74 24.63 -1.35
N GLY A 234 -16.80 25.24 -1.89
CA GLY A 234 -17.10 26.68 -1.73
C GLY A 234 -16.67 27.61 -2.87
N ASN A 235 -15.92 27.11 -3.89
CA ASN A 235 -15.58 27.89 -5.11
C ASN A 235 -16.43 27.50 -6.33
N PHE A 236 -17.28 26.50 -6.19
CA PHE A 236 -18.29 26.10 -7.17
C PHE A 236 -19.65 25.92 -6.48
N VAL A 237 -20.70 26.39 -7.13
CA VAL A 237 -22.09 26.24 -6.70
C VAL A 237 -22.95 25.91 -7.91
N GLY A 238 -24.00 25.13 -7.72
CA GLY A 238 -24.93 24.85 -8.81
C GLY A 238 -26.22 24.19 -8.36
N GLY A 239 -27.22 24.31 -9.21
CA GLY A 239 -28.52 23.69 -8.99
C GLY A 239 -29.46 23.91 -10.17
N PRO A 240 -30.46 23.05 -10.32
CA PRO A 240 -31.56 23.29 -11.25
C PRO A 240 -32.40 24.50 -10.82
N THR A 241 -33.07 25.14 -11.77
CA THR A 241 -34.19 26.04 -11.47
C THR A 241 -35.36 25.27 -10.87
N ASP A 242 -36.21 25.97 -10.12
CA ASP A 242 -37.47 25.43 -9.59
C ASP A 242 -38.55 25.29 -10.69
N ALA A 243 -39.76 24.90 -10.29
CA ALA A 243 -40.89 24.74 -11.21
C ALA A 243 -41.30 26.05 -11.92
N ASN A 244 -40.89 27.22 -11.40
CA ASN A 244 -41.16 28.54 -11.97
C ASN A 244 -39.92 29.10 -12.69
N GLY A 245 -38.91 28.28 -12.95
CA GLY A 245 -37.68 28.70 -13.61
C GLY A 245 -36.78 29.59 -12.76
N ALA A 246 -37.03 29.75 -11.46
CA ALA A 246 -36.20 30.54 -10.57
C ALA A 246 -35.05 29.72 -9.99
N TYR A 247 -33.90 30.35 -9.77
CA TYR A 247 -32.75 29.73 -9.09
C TYR A 247 -32.21 30.64 -8.00
N THR A 248 -31.52 30.03 -7.03
CA THR A 248 -30.78 30.73 -5.97
C THR A 248 -29.50 29.97 -5.69
N LEU A 249 -28.37 30.66 -5.77
CA LEU A 249 -27.04 30.16 -5.44
C LEU A 249 -26.57 30.81 -4.15
N TYR A 250 -26.17 30.02 -3.17
CA TYR A 250 -25.66 30.45 -1.87
C TYR A 250 -24.13 30.48 -1.92
N ILE A 251 -23.53 31.65 -1.74
CA ILE A 251 -22.11 31.89 -2.05
C ILE A 251 -21.38 32.66 -0.95
N SER A 252 -20.05 32.64 -1.05
CA SER A 252 -19.16 33.55 -0.33
C SER A 252 -18.86 34.81 -1.15
N ALA A 253 -18.42 35.88 -0.48
CA ALA A 253 -17.96 37.10 -1.13
C ALA A 253 -16.82 36.81 -2.13
N GLY A 254 -16.87 37.46 -3.28
CA GLY A 254 -15.88 37.35 -4.35
C GLY A 254 -16.48 37.59 -5.73
N THR A 255 -15.68 37.33 -6.76
CA THR A 255 -16.12 37.43 -8.16
C THR A 255 -16.50 36.05 -8.68
N TRP A 256 -17.65 35.97 -9.34
CA TRP A 256 -18.27 34.73 -9.79
C TRP A 256 -18.62 34.82 -11.27
N VAL A 257 -18.28 33.78 -12.02
CA VAL A 257 -18.81 33.55 -13.36
C VAL A 257 -19.98 32.59 -13.25
N LEU A 258 -21.16 33.08 -13.60
CA LEU A 258 -22.40 32.34 -13.68
C LEU A 258 -22.59 31.80 -15.10
N GLU A 259 -23.17 30.62 -15.21
CA GLU A 259 -23.61 30.05 -16.47
C GLU A 259 -24.90 29.26 -16.29
N SER A 260 -25.70 29.18 -17.35
CA SER A 260 -26.86 28.32 -17.38
C SER A 260 -26.88 27.46 -18.63
N PHE A 261 -27.34 26.22 -18.45
CA PHE A 261 -27.67 25.30 -19.53
C PHE A 261 -29.17 24.98 -19.44
N ALA A 262 -29.90 25.40 -20.46
CA ALA A 262 -31.34 25.18 -20.55
C ALA A 262 -31.65 23.97 -21.45
N PRO A 263 -32.47 23.01 -20.97
CA PRO A 263 -32.99 21.92 -21.77
C PRO A 263 -33.60 22.41 -23.09
N GLY A 264 -33.22 21.81 -24.21
CA GLY A 264 -33.71 22.19 -25.55
C GLY A 264 -33.03 23.43 -26.18
N PHE A 265 -32.34 24.27 -25.41
CA PHE A 265 -31.68 25.49 -25.89
C PHE A 265 -30.16 25.50 -25.73
N GLY A 266 -29.63 24.61 -24.89
CA GLY A 266 -28.20 24.53 -24.61
C GLY A 266 -27.72 25.64 -23.67
N ARG A 267 -26.48 26.11 -23.84
CA ARG A 267 -25.87 27.12 -22.98
C ARG A 267 -26.44 28.51 -23.24
N LEU A 268 -26.95 29.19 -22.21
CA LEU A 268 -27.56 30.52 -22.28
C LEU A 268 -26.58 31.69 -22.07
N GLY A 269 -25.29 31.45 -22.28
CA GLY A 269 -24.22 32.42 -22.06
C GLY A 269 -23.69 32.43 -20.61
N THR A 270 -22.84 33.42 -20.32
CA THR A 270 -22.19 33.59 -19.01
C THR A 270 -22.32 35.02 -18.50
N LYS A 271 -22.39 35.19 -17.18
CA LYS A 271 -22.34 36.50 -16.52
C LYS A 271 -21.22 36.54 -15.48
N THR A 272 -20.43 37.60 -15.44
CA THR A 272 -19.43 37.79 -14.39
C THR A 272 -19.92 38.84 -13.41
N VAL A 273 -20.06 38.48 -12.14
CA VAL A 273 -20.60 39.35 -11.08
C VAL A 273 -19.68 39.36 -9.87
N THR A 274 -19.63 40.49 -9.16
CA THR A 274 -18.88 40.60 -7.90
C THR A 274 -19.87 40.76 -6.75
N VAL A 275 -19.75 39.91 -5.75
CA VAL A 275 -20.59 39.90 -4.56
C VAL A 275 -19.71 40.24 -3.37
N SER A 276 -19.94 41.39 -2.73
CA SER A 276 -19.12 41.89 -1.61
C SER A 276 -19.79 41.61 -0.26
N THR A 277 -20.83 42.37 0.08
CA THR A 277 -21.54 42.27 1.37
C THR A 277 -23.05 42.19 1.24
N THR A 278 -23.58 42.23 0.01
CA THR A 278 -25.03 42.19 -0.27
C THR A 278 -25.33 41.16 -1.36
N SER A 279 -26.40 40.38 -1.19
CA SER A 279 -26.91 39.46 -2.21
C SER A 279 -27.28 40.18 -3.51
N LEU A 280 -27.15 39.48 -4.63
CA LEU A 280 -27.56 39.95 -5.96
C LEU A 280 -28.81 39.21 -6.43
N THR A 281 -29.78 39.96 -6.96
CA THR A 281 -30.99 39.43 -7.58
C THR A 281 -31.04 39.83 -9.07
N GLY A 282 -31.96 39.26 -9.84
CA GLY A 282 -32.16 39.60 -11.25
C GLY A 282 -31.04 39.14 -12.19
N GLN A 283 -30.29 38.10 -11.80
CA GLN A 283 -29.25 37.52 -12.64
C GLN A 283 -29.86 36.56 -13.68
N ASP A 284 -30.81 37.05 -14.47
CA ASP A 284 -31.67 36.20 -15.30
C ASP A 284 -30.98 35.68 -16.57
N PHE A 285 -31.20 34.43 -16.93
CA PHE A 285 -30.80 33.87 -18.23
C PHE A 285 -32.04 33.72 -19.11
N SER A 286 -31.92 34.04 -20.39
CA SER A 286 -33.05 33.91 -21.32
C SER A 286 -32.57 33.44 -22.67
N ALA A 287 -33.23 32.42 -23.22
CA ALA A 287 -33.00 32.00 -24.59
C ALA A 287 -33.42 33.07 -25.62
N GLN A 288 -34.22 34.08 -25.25
CA GLN A 288 -34.51 35.24 -26.14
C GLN A 288 -33.25 36.02 -26.50
N THR A 289 -32.30 36.09 -25.58
CA THR A 289 -31.04 36.83 -25.81
C THR A 289 -30.10 36.07 -26.75
N LEU A 290 -30.35 34.78 -26.95
CA LEU A 290 -29.65 33.97 -27.94
C LEU A 290 -30.37 34.15 -29.28
N ALA A 291 -29.70 34.76 -30.26
CA ALA A 291 -30.16 34.79 -31.63
C ALA A 291 -30.11 33.36 -32.25
N THR A 292 -31.01 32.46 -31.83
CA THR A 292 -30.96 31.02 -32.14
C THR A 292 -31.59 30.65 -33.47
N GLY A 293 -31.07 29.61 -34.13
CA GLY A 293 -31.75 28.88 -35.21
C GLY A 293 -31.85 27.38 -34.86
N THR A 294 -32.53 26.60 -35.70
CA THR A 294 -32.75 25.16 -35.47
C THR A 294 -32.07 24.34 -36.54
N ILE A 295 -31.17 23.44 -36.17
CA ILE A 295 -30.60 22.42 -37.06
C ILE A 295 -31.55 21.22 -37.10
N LYS A 296 -31.88 20.72 -38.30
CA LYS A 296 -32.70 19.53 -38.48
C LYS A 296 -32.04 18.55 -39.45
N GLY A 297 -32.12 17.27 -39.13
CA GLY A 297 -31.61 16.19 -39.98
C GLY A 297 -32.10 14.83 -39.52
N GLN A 298 -31.63 13.79 -40.21
CA GLN A 298 -31.91 12.39 -39.92
C GLN A 298 -30.61 11.63 -39.65
N ALA A 299 -30.62 10.73 -38.67
CA ALA A 299 -29.53 9.79 -38.44
C ALA A 299 -29.85 8.44 -39.08
N THR A 300 -28.98 7.98 -39.98
CA THR A 300 -29.15 6.69 -40.66
C THR A 300 -27.94 5.78 -40.47
N LYS A 301 -28.17 4.48 -40.36
CA LYS A 301 -27.15 3.42 -40.38
C LYS A 301 -27.41 2.51 -41.56
N ALA A 302 -26.45 2.42 -42.48
CA ALA A 302 -26.62 1.71 -43.75
C ALA A 302 -27.94 2.07 -44.44
N THR A 303 -28.21 3.38 -44.56
CA THR A 303 -29.43 3.98 -45.13
C THR A 303 -30.75 3.73 -44.36
N VAL A 304 -30.72 3.04 -43.22
CA VAL A 304 -31.91 2.82 -42.38
C VAL A 304 -31.93 3.83 -41.24
N ALA A 305 -33.04 4.55 -41.07
CA ALA A 305 -33.22 5.50 -39.97
C ALA A 305 -33.09 4.83 -38.60
N GLN A 306 -32.42 5.48 -37.66
CA GLN A 306 -32.12 4.92 -36.34
C GLN A 306 -32.72 5.78 -35.22
N GLN A 307 -33.55 5.18 -34.38
CA GLN A 307 -34.04 5.78 -33.14
C GLN A 307 -32.98 5.76 -32.04
N GLY A 308 -32.97 6.76 -31.16
CA GLY A 308 -32.11 6.74 -29.98
C GLY A 308 -30.65 7.12 -30.25
N VAL A 309 -30.34 7.63 -31.44
CA VAL A 309 -29.00 8.13 -31.78
C VAL A 309 -28.80 9.47 -31.10
N MET A 310 -27.73 9.59 -30.32
CA MET A 310 -27.36 10.86 -29.71
C MET A 310 -26.71 11.76 -30.76
N VAL A 311 -27.26 12.94 -30.96
CA VAL A 311 -26.77 13.94 -31.91
C VAL A 311 -26.26 15.14 -31.15
N ARG A 312 -25.05 15.57 -31.49
CA ARG A 312 -24.35 16.68 -30.85
C ARG A 312 -23.95 17.70 -31.90
N ALA A 313 -24.33 18.95 -31.68
CA ALA A 313 -23.85 20.09 -32.46
C ALA A 313 -22.95 20.97 -31.60
N GLU A 314 -21.73 21.25 -32.09
CA GLU A 314 -20.74 22.09 -31.40
C GLU A 314 -20.20 23.19 -32.31
N GLY A 315 -20.04 24.38 -31.76
CA GLY A 315 -19.44 25.53 -32.42
C GLY A 315 -18.84 26.51 -31.41
N SER A 316 -18.19 27.56 -31.90
CA SER A 316 -17.57 28.60 -31.05
C SER A 316 -18.58 29.32 -30.14
N ASN A 317 -19.85 29.35 -30.55
CA ASN A 317 -20.93 30.04 -29.84
C ASN A 317 -21.68 29.09 -28.87
N GLY A 318 -21.15 27.88 -28.63
CA GLY A 318 -21.74 26.87 -27.76
C GLY A 318 -22.18 25.62 -28.51
N GLY A 319 -23.01 24.79 -27.88
CA GLY A 319 -23.51 23.56 -28.47
C GLY A 319 -24.78 23.06 -27.78
N ASN A 320 -25.45 22.12 -28.43
CA ASN A 320 -26.66 21.47 -27.92
C ASN A 320 -26.70 20.00 -28.35
N MET A 321 -27.53 19.21 -27.67
CA MET A 321 -27.69 17.78 -27.92
C MET A 321 -29.17 17.41 -28.05
N ALA A 322 -29.43 16.38 -28.85
CA ALA A 322 -30.74 15.81 -29.10
C ALA A 322 -30.62 14.30 -29.27
N VAL A 323 -31.74 13.61 -29.15
CA VAL A 323 -31.84 12.18 -29.44
C VAL A 323 -32.83 12.01 -30.59
N THR A 324 -32.53 11.12 -31.53
CA THR A 324 -33.42 10.88 -32.66
C THR A 324 -34.72 10.19 -32.27
N ASP A 325 -35.81 10.58 -32.93
CA ASP A 325 -37.13 9.97 -32.79
C ASP A 325 -37.22 8.58 -33.47
N ALA A 326 -38.41 7.96 -33.45
CA ALA A 326 -38.65 6.65 -34.05
C ALA A 326 -38.38 6.59 -35.56
N SER A 327 -38.40 7.74 -36.24
CA SER A 327 -38.09 7.89 -37.67
C SER A 327 -36.66 8.37 -37.92
N GLY A 328 -35.81 8.37 -36.88
CA GLY A 328 -34.42 8.79 -36.95
C GLY A 328 -34.21 10.30 -37.08
N ASN A 329 -35.26 11.11 -36.97
CA ASN A 329 -35.14 12.56 -37.13
C ASN A 329 -34.69 13.22 -35.82
N TYR A 330 -33.95 14.31 -35.94
CA TYR A 330 -33.58 15.16 -34.81
C TYR A 330 -33.76 16.65 -35.13
N ALA A 331 -33.96 17.45 -34.09
CA ALA A 331 -33.98 18.90 -34.15
C ALA A 331 -33.18 19.48 -32.97
N LEU A 332 -32.29 20.43 -33.25
CA LEU A 332 -31.34 21.02 -32.32
C LEU A 332 -31.38 22.54 -32.41
N LYS A 333 -31.81 23.21 -31.35
CA LYS A 333 -31.75 24.68 -31.29
C LYS A 333 -30.37 25.13 -30.81
N VAL A 334 -29.72 26.01 -31.56
CA VAL A 334 -28.38 26.53 -31.24
C VAL A 334 -28.28 28.03 -31.59
N PRO A 335 -27.42 28.81 -30.94
CA PRO A 335 -27.14 30.20 -31.34
C PRO A 335 -26.72 30.32 -32.80
N ALA A 336 -26.98 31.45 -33.47
CA ALA A 336 -26.47 31.69 -34.81
C ALA A 336 -24.93 31.56 -34.84
N GLY A 337 -24.40 30.93 -35.87
CA GLY A 337 -22.97 30.60 -35.96
C GLY A 337 -22.70 29.38 -36.82
N THR A 338 -21.46 28.91 -36.81
CA THR A 338 -21.03 27.73 -37.58
C THR A 338 -20.78 26.55 -36.64
N TYR A 339 -21.31 25.39 -37.00
CA TYR A 339 -21.29 24.18 -36.19
C TYR A 339 -20.72 22.97 -36.93
N ALA A 340 -20.21 22.02 -36.15
CA ALA A 340 -19.99 20.64 -36.55
C ALA A 340 -21.02 19.74 -35.85
N ILE A 341 -21.65 18.84 -36.61
CA ILE A 341 -22.64 17.88 -36.09
C ILE A 341 -22.03 16.50 -36.09
N THR A 342 -22.11 15.80 -34.96
CA THR A 342 -21.66 14.41 -34.82
C THR A 342 -22.77 13.56 -34.24
N CYS A 343 -22.93 12.34 -34.77
CA CYS A 343 -23.93 11.38 -34.29
C CYS A 343 -23.22 10.17 -33.70
N TYR A 344 -23.55 9.84 -32.44
CA TYR A 344 -23.05 8.66 -31.76
C TYR A 344 -24.03 7.51 -31.93
N PHE A 345 -23.63 6.50 -32.69
CA PHE A 345 -24.39 5.28 -32.91
C PHE A 345 -23.98 4.24 -31.87
N PRO A 346 -24.88 3.88 -30.94
CA PRO A 346 -24.56 2.92 -29.88
C PRO A 346 -24.02 1.60 -30.45
N GLY A 347 -22.94 1.08 -29.84
CA GLY A 347 -22.26 -0.15 -30.25
C GLY A 347 -21.33 -0.03 -31.47
N VAL A 348 -21.26 1.12 -32.15
CA VAL A 348 -20.35 1.34 -33.30
C VAL A 348 -19.44 2.56 -33.09
N GLY A 349 -19.97 3.66 -32.54
CA GLY A 349 -19.22 4.89 -32.27
C GLY A 349 -19.73 6.09 -33.08
N GLU A 350 -18.88 7.11 -33.20
CA GLU A 350 -19.22 8.38 -33.86
C GLU A 350 -19.26 8.26 -35.40
N SER A 351 -20.21 8.98 -36.02
CA SER A 351 -20.23 9.21 -37.46
C SER A 351 -19.12 10.18 -37.90
N ALA A 352 -18.89 10.25 -39.21
CA ALA A 352 -18.19 11.39 -39.78
C ALA A 352 -18.97 12.69 -39.45
N PRO A 353 -18.30 13.78 -39.04
CA PRO A 353 -18.99 15.02 -38.73
C PRO A 353 -19.49 15.72 -39.97
N VAL A 354 -20.69 16.27 -39.87
CA VAL A 354 -21.18 17.26 -40.82
C VAL A 354 -20.60 18.61 -40.40
N THR A 355 -19.59 19.10 -41.11
CA THR A 355 -18.89 20.35 -40.78
C THR A 355 -19.42 21.54 -41.59
N GLY A 356 -19.13 22.76 -41.13
CA GLY A 356 -19.48 23.99 -41.85
C GLY A 356 -20.99 24.31 -41.84
N VAL A 357 -21.74 23.76 -40.88
CA VAL A 357 -23.19 24.00 -40.77
C VAL A 357 -23.42 25.41 -40.25
N THR A 358 -23.78 26.32 -41.16
CA THR A 358 -24.08 27.71 -40.81
C THR A 358 -25.54 27.82 -40.40
N VAL A 359 -25.77 28.30 -39.18
CA VAL A 359 -27.09 28.52 -38.59
C VAL A 359 -27.34 30.02 -38.51
N THR A 360 -28.45 30.46 -39.10
CA THR A 360 -28.93 31.85 -39.00
C THR A 360 -30.05 31.92 -37.97
N ALA A 361 -30.11 33.02 -37.22
CA ALA A 361 -31.14 33.24 -36.22
C ALA A 361 -32.56 33.13 -36.82
N SER A 362 -33.49 32.56 -36.06
CA SER A 362 -34.90 32.35 -36.40
C SER A 362 -35.16 31.55 -37.68
N THR A 363 -34.19 30.75 -38.13
CA THR A 363 -34.34 29.88 -39.32
C THR A 363 -34.10 28.41 -39.00
N ASP A 364 -34.74 27.54 -39.79
CA ASP A 364 -34.43 26.12 -39.82
C ASP A 364 -33.31 25.84 -40.82
N THR A 365 -32.24 25.20 -40.35
CA THR A 365 -31.14 24.66 -41.15
C THR A 365 -31.37 23.17 -41.34
N THR A 366 -32.08 22.80 -42.41
CA THR A 366 -32.54 21.42 -42.67
C THR A 366 -31.56 20.60 -43.52
N GLY A 367 -31.82 19.30 -43.66
CA GLY A 367 -31.05 18.39 -44.52
C GLY A 367 -29.64 18.12 -44.02
N LYS A 368 -29.40 18.25 -42.71
CA LYS A 368 -28.10 18.01 -42.09
C LYS A 368 -27.99 16.57 -41.62
N ASP A 369 -28.21 15.63 -42.53
CA ASP A 369 -28.26 14.22 -42.17
C ASP A 369 -26.88 13.70 -41.76
N CYS A 370 -26.85 12.86 -40.74
CA CYS A 370 -25.64 12.17 -40.31
C CYS A 370 -25.79 10.68 -40.60
N SER A 371 -24.93 10.16 -41.45
CA SER A 371 -25.03 8.78 -41.92
C SER A 371 -23.82 7.98 -41.47
N LEU A 372 -24.09 6.79 -40.93
CA LEU A 372 -23.11 5.76 -40.68
C LEU A 372 -23.18 4.74 -41.83
N THR A 373 -22.04 4.49 -42.47
CA THR A 373 -21.93 3.36 -43.41
C THR A 373 -22.10 2.04 -42.67
N ALA A 374 -22.32 0.95 -43.41
CA ALA A 374 -22.35 -0.38 -42.79
C ALA A 374 -21.04 -0.62 -42.03
N PRO A 375 -21.08 -0.90 -40.71
CA PRO A 375 -19.86 -1.10 -39.94
C PRO A 375 -19.16 -2.39 -40.36
N ILE A 376 -17.85 -2.39 -40.24
CA ILE A 376 -17.01 -3.58 -40.35
C ILE A 376 -16.67 -4.12 -38.97
N THR A 377 -16.38 -5.41 -38.89
CA THR A 377 -15.93 -6.07 -37.66
C THR A 377 -14.41 -6.29 -37.71
N ILE A 378 -13.69 -5.77 -36.74
CA ILE A 378 -12.28 -6.11 -36.50
C ILE A 378 -12.24 -7.10 -35.34
N THR A 379 -11.87 -8.34 -35.65
CA THR A 379 -11.68 -9.42 -34.68
C THR A 379 -10.21 -9.46 -34.25
N VAL A 380 -9.93 -9.38 -32.97
CA VAL A 380 -8.59 -9.45 -32.39
C VAL A 380 -8.50 -10.70 -31.51
N ASN A 381 -7.62 -11.62 -31.87
CA ASN A 381 -7.30 -12.80 -31.09
C ASN A 381 -6.08 -12.53 -30.21
N LEU A 382 -6.21 -12.72 -28.90
CA LEU A 382 -5.09 -12.62 -27.95
C LEU A 382 -4.75 -14.01 -27.41
N THR A 383 -3.46 -14.35 -27.48
CA THR A 383 -2.90 -15.64 -27.04
C THR A 383 -1.48 -15.46 -26.50
N ASP A 384 -1.03 -16.32 -25.59
CA ASP A 384 0.39 -16.41 -25.18
C ASP A 384 1.19 -17.41 -26.06
N GLY A 385 0.56 -17.92 -27.12
CA GLY A 385 1.08 -18.97 -28.00
C GLY A 385 0.53 -20.36 -27.68
N THR A 386 -0.02 -20.56 -26.49
CA THR A 386 -0.60 -21.83 -26.02
C THR A 386 -2.01 -21.67 -25.45
N ASN A 387 -2.29 -20.58 -24.74
CA ASN A 387 -3.51 -20.30 -23.99
C ASN A 387 -4.16 -18.97 -24.41
N PRO A 388 -5.48 -18.83 -24.24
CA PRO A 388 -6.20 -17.58 -24.49
C PRO A 388 -5.87 -16.50 -23.45
N ILE A 389 -5.55 -15.27 -23.90
CA ILE A 389 -5.33 -14.12 -23.00
C ILE A 389 -6.65 -13.37 -22.78
N THR A 390 -7.33 -13.73 -21.69
CA THR A 390 -8.59 -13.12 -21.24
C THR A 390 -8.36 -11.80 -20.50
N GLY A 391 -9.38 -10.95 -20.33
CA GLY A 391 -9.26 -9.69 -19.57
C GLY A 391 -8.41 -8.58 -20.24
N GLY A 392 -8.12 -8.74 -21.53
CA GLY A 392 -7.40 -7.75 -22.33
C GLY A 392 -8.29 -6.58 -22.75
N PHE A 393 -7.64 -5.48 -23.10
CA PHE A 393 -8.29 -4.32 -23.68
C PHE A 393 -7.87 -4.19 -25.15
N VAL A 394 -8.86 -4.08 -26.03
CA VAL A 394 -8.65 -3.86 -27.47
C VAL A 394 -9.24 -2.52 -27.86
N ASP A 395 -8.46 -1.72 -28.57
CA ASP A 395 -8.82 -0.37 -28.99
C ASP A 395 -8.45 -0.15 -30.46
N VAL A 396 -9.39 0.40 -31.21
CA VAL A 396 -9.24 0.71 -32.63
C VAL A 396 -9.39 2.21 -32.79
N ARG A 397 -8.29 2.91 -33.11
CA ARG A 397 -8.29 4.39 -33.19
C ARG A 397 -7.75 4.91 -34.51
N ALA A 398 -8.45 5.86 -35.08
CA ALA A 398 -7.99 6.67 -36.19
C ALA A 398 -7.05 7.77 -35.68
N SER A 399 -6.30 8.38 -36.59
CA SER A 399 -5.31 9.44 -36.28
C SER A 399 -5.92 10.71 -35.65
N ASN A 400 -7.22 10.94 -35.86
CA ASN A 400 -7.97 12.03 -35.24
C ASN A 400 -8.52 11.67 -33.85
N GLY A 401 -8.15 10.51 -33.29
CA GLY A 401 -8.61 10.02 -31.99
C GLY A 401 -9.97 9.34 -31.99
N ARG A 402 -10.70 9.32 -33.12
CA ARG A 402 -11.98 8.59 -33.23
C ARG A 402 -11.77 7.09 -33.28
N GLY A 403 -12.69 6.34 -32.72
CA GLY A 403 -12.54 4.90 -32.64
C GLY A 403 -13.65 4.21 -31.88
N ASN A 404 -13.46 2.91 -31.72
CA ASN A 404 -14.24 2.11 -30.79
C ASN A 404 -13.29 1.21 -30.02
N SER A 405 -13.68 0.85 -28.81
CA SER A 405 -12.86 0.04 -27.91
C SER A 405 -13.74 -1.00 -27.24
N MET A 406 -13.15 -2.13 -26.88
CA MET A 406 -13.85 -3.19 -26.20
C MET A 406 -13.00 -3.80 -25.08
N GLY A 407 -13.66 -4.07 -23.94
CA GLY A 407 -13.07 -4.78 -22.79
C GLY A 407 -13.61 -6.19 -22.57
N THR A 408 -14.53 -6.67 -23.42
CA THR A 408 -15.16 -8.00 -23.31
C THR A 408 -14.68 -8.94 -24.41
N TYR A 409 -14.62 -10.25 -24.15
CA TYR A 409 -14.12 -11.27 -25.08
C TYR A 409 -15.01 -12.51 -25.10
N THR A 410 -14.87 -13.32 -26.14
CA THR A 410 -15.32 -14.71 -26.15
C THR A 410 -14.08 -15.62 -26.14
N THR A 411 -14.17 -16.79 -25.53
CA THR A 411 -13.08 -17.78 -25.55
C THR A 411 -13.36 -18.85 -26.58
N SER A 412 -12.41 -19.10 -27.48
CA SER A 412 -12.50 -20.20 -28.44
C SER A 412 -11.12 -20.82 -28.64
N GLY A 413 -10.91 -22.03 -28.12
CA GLY A 413 -9.63 -22.73 -28.20
C GLY A 413 -8.50 -21.98 -27.48
N ALA A 414 -7.35 -21.81 -28.14
CA ALA A 414 -6.16 -21.14 -27.60
C ALA A 414 -6.23 -19.60 -27.65
N ASN A 415 -7.35 -19.00 -28.10
CA ASN A 415 -7.50 -17.57 -28.29
C ASN A 415 -8.66 -16.99 -27.46
N ALA A 416 -8.41 -15.82 -26.87
CA ALA A 416 -9.48 -14.91 -26.46
C ALA A 416 -9.79 -13.98 -27.64
N VAL A 417 -11.05 -13.92 -28.04
CA VAL A 417 -11.52 -13.27 -29.27
C VAL A 417 -12.29 -12.00 -28.92
N TYR A 418 -11.80 -10.87 -29.41
CA TYR A 418 -12.37 -9.54 -29.20
C TYR A 418 -12.87 -8.98 -30.53
N THR A 419 -14.18 -8.78 -30.70
CA THR A 419 -14.79 -8.17 -31.89
C THR A 419 -15.14 -6.69 -31.67
N VAL A 420 -14.53 -5.78 -32.43
CA VAL A 420 -14.83 -4.35 -32.39
C VAL A 420 -15.54 -3.95 -33.70
N LEU A 421 -16.74 -3.34 -33.58
CA LEU A 421 -17.42 -2.75 -34.73
C LEU A 421 -16.95 -1.31 -34.94
N VAL A 422 -16.46 -1.00 -36.15
CA VAL A 422 -16.05 0.36 -36.54
C VAL A 422 -16.52 0.68 -37.96
N PRO A 423 -16.67 1.96 -38.35
CA PRO A 423 -16.85 2.34 -39.74
C PRO A 423 -15.65 1.91 -40.59
N ALA A 424 -15.83 1.67 -41.89
CA ALA A 424 -14.70 1.49 -42.81
C ALA A 424 -13.82 2.75 -42.80
N GLY A 425 -12.51 2.59 -42.66
CA GLY A 425 -11.59 3.72 -42.44
C GLY A 425 -10.17 3.29 -42.09
N THR A 426 -9.32 4.27 -41.79
CA THR A 426 -7.91 4.05 -41.46
C THR A 426 -7.70 4.10 -39.95
N TYR A 427 -7.14 3.02 -39.39
CA TYR A 427 -7.01 2.83 -37.95
C TYR A 427 -5.66 2.24 -37.54
N VAL A 428 -5.30 2.50 -36.29
CA VAL A 428 -4.34 1.74 -35.51
C VAL A 428 -5.13 0.83 -34.58
N VAL A 429 -4.88 -0.48 -34.65
CA VAL A 429 -5.47 -1.46 -33.74
C VAL A 429 -4.44 -1.77 -32.65
N ARG A 430 -4.86 -1.69 -31.40
CA ARG A 430 -3.99 -1.90 -30.22
C ARG A 430 -4.63 -2.91 -29.29
N ALA A 431 -3.78 -3.71 -28.67
CA ALA A 431 -4.16 -4.63 -27.61
C ALA A 431 -3.21 -4.48 -26.43
N GLY A 432 -3.78 -4.44 -25.23
CA GLY A 432 -3.03 -4.45 -23.98
C GLY A 432 -3.70 -5.33 -22.94
N HIS A 433 -2.95 -5.70 -21.92
CA HIS A 433 -3.47 -6.46 -20.79
C HIS A 433 -2.71 -6.02 -19.53
N PRO A 434 -3.38 -5.88 -18.37
CA PRO A 434 -2.73 -5.48 -17.12
C PRO A 434 -1.45 -6.27 -16.79
N SER A 435 -1.47 -7.59 -16.99
CA SER A 435 -0.33 -8.49 -16.72
C SER A 435 0.70 -8.62 -17.85
N TYR A 436 0.40 -8.22 -19.10
CA TYR A 436 1.33 -8.35 -20.24
C TYR A 436 1.80 -7.01 -20.81
N GLY A 437 1.25 -5.89 -20.32
CA GLY A 437 1.45 -4.58 -20.92
C GLY A 437 0.83 -4.49 -22.31
N MET A 438 1.46 -3.73 -23.21
CA MET A 438 1.02 -3.65 -24.62
C MET A 438 1.38 -4.95 -25.32
N ILE A 439 0.37 -5.75 -25.69
CA ILE A 439 0.53 -7.04 -26.36
C ILE A 439 0.80 -6.84 -27.85
N GLY A 440 0.17 -5.84 -28.47
CA GLY A 440 0.37 -5.56 -29.89
C GLY A 440 -0.22 -4.23 -30.35
N THR A 441 0.35 -3.72 -31.44
CA THR A 441 -0.15 -2.54 -32.16
C THR A 441 0.10 -2.73 -33.64
N THR A 442 -0.85 -2.35 -34.49
CA THR A 442 -0.60 -2.23 -35.94
C THR A 442 0.05 -0.89 -36.26
N ALA A 443 0.63 -0.77 -37.46
CA ALA A 443 0.74 0.54 -38.10
C ALA A 443 -0.67 1.05 -38.49
N SER A 444 -0.78 2.35 -38.74
CA SER A 444 -2.02 2.93 -39.26
C SER A 444 -2.33 2.35 -40.64
N ALA A 445 -3.48 1.68 -40.80
CA ALA A 445 -3.85 0.96 -42.02
C ALA A 445 -5.33 1.13 -42.34
N ALA A 446 -5.69 1.04 -43.63
CA ALA A 446 -7.06 1.12 -44.09
C ALA A 446 -7.78 -0.23 -43.96
N TYR A 447 -8.96 -0.24 -43.35
CA TYR A 447 -9.83 -1.39 -43.17
C TYR A 447 -11.16 -1.12 -43.88
N SER A 448 -11.47 -1.90 -44.92
CA SER A 448 -12.68 -1.78 -45.73
C SER A 448 -13.63 -2.99 -45.65
N ALA A 449 -13.23 -4.04 -44.94
CA ALA A 449 -14.01 -5.27 -44.75
C ALA A 449 -13.70 -5.89 -43.37
N ASN A 450 -14.51 -6.87 -42.97
CA ASN A 450 -14.27 -7.63 -41.73
C ASN A 450 -12.86 -8.24 -41.75
N THR A 451 -12.11 -8.07 -40.67
CA THR A 451 -10.69 -8.44 -40.61
C THR A 451 -10.39 -9.11 -39.28
N THR A 452 -9.50 -10.11 -39.30
CA THR A 452 -9.00 -10.77 -38.08
C THR A 452 -7.51 -10.49 -37.90
N ILE A 453 -7.12 -10.12 -36.69
CA ILE A 453 -5.73 -9.86 -36.26
C ILE A 453 -5.44 -10.80 -35.09
N THR A 454 -4.26 -11.40 -35.06
CA THR A 454 -3.81 -12.19 -33.91
C THR A 454 -2.58 -11.55 -33.31
N TYR A 455 -2.60 -11.29 -32.00
CA TYR A 455 -1.42 -10.91 -31.24
C TYR A 455 -1.02 -12.03 -30.29
N THR A 456 0.27 -12.38 -30.33
CA THR A 456 0.86 -13.38 -29.45
C THR A 456 1.77 -12.67 -28.43
N ALA A 457 1.43 -12.75 -27.15
CA ALA A 457 2.30 -12.24 -26.10
C ALA A 457 3.53 -13.15 -25.94
N SER A 458 4.73 -12.57 -25.85
CA SER A 458 5.95 -13.31 -25.50
C SER A 458 6.15 -13.29 -23.99
N VAL A 459 6.16 -14.46 -23.35
CA VAL A 459 6.42 -14.60 -21.91
C VAL A 459 7.85 -14.17 -21.59
N GLY A 460 8.05 -13.08 -20.84
CA GLY A 460 9.36 -12.62 -20.41
C GLY A 460 9.77 -13.24 -19.08
N ALA A 461 10.50 -14.35 -19.09
CA ALA A 461 11.23 -14.78 -17.88
C ALA A 461 12.29 -13.72 -17.52
N THR A 462 12.30 -13.25 -16.28
CA THR A 462 13.36 -12.40 -15.74
C THR A 462 14.41 -13.25 -15.04
N PHE A 463 15.68 -12.87 -15.15
CA PHE A 463 16.81 -13.55 -14.51
C PHE A 463 17.56 -12.59 -13.60
N ALA A 464 18.04 -13.08 -12.46
CA ALA A 464 18.72 -12.24 -11.49
C ALA A 464 20.14 -11.87 -11.96
N VAL A 465 20.50 -10.61 -11.77
CA VAL A 465 21.88 -10.12 -11.77
C VAL A 465 22.31 -9.91 -10.33
N THR A 466 23.25 -10.73 -9.85
CA THR A 466 23.70 -10.73 -8.45
C THR A 466 25.11 -10.17 -8.31
N GLY A 467 25.49 -9.72 -7.12
CA GLY A 467 26.86 -9.29 -6.86
C GLY A 467 27.05 -8.78 -5.44
N THR A 468 28.25 -8.25 -5.17
CA THR A 468 28.59 -7.62 -3.89
C THR A 468 29.18 -6.23 -4.09
N VAL A 469 28.98 -5.34 -3.13
CA VAL A 469 29.59 -4.00 -3.10
C VAL A 469 30.47 -3.90 -1.87
N THR A 470 31.71 -3.47 -2.07
CA THR A 470 32.66 -3.21 -0.99
C THR A 470 33.12 -1.76 -1.00
N GLY A 471 33.60 -1.27 0.13
CA GLY A 471 34.15 0.06 0.36
C GLY A 471 35.48 -0.13 1.06
N ASP A 472 36.58 0.22 0.39
CA ASP A 472 37.94 -0.01 0.91
C ASP A 472 38.15 -1.45 1.42
N GLY A 473 37.60 -2.43 0.68
CA GLY A 473 37.68 -3.85 1.00
C GLY A 473 36.66 -4.39 2.01
N THR A 474 35.82 -3.53 2.61
CA THR A 474 34.77 -3.93 3.56
C THR A 474 33.40 -3.98 2.90
N ALA A 475 32.56 -4.95 3.20
CA ALA A 475 31.19 -5.01 2.66
C ALA A 475 30.38 -3.75 3.01
N LEU A 476 29.74 -3.13 2.01
CA LEU A 476 28.95 -1.92 2.20
C LEU A 476 27.46 -2.20 2.10
N ALA A 477 26.75 -2.03 3.21
CA ALA A 477 25.30 -2.01 3.25
C ALA A 477 24.73 -0.71 2.70
N ASN A 478 23.51 -0.78 2.16
CA ASN A 478 22.76 0.38 1.66
C ASN A 478 23.50 1.15 0.56
N SER A 479 24.33 0.47 -0.22
CA SER A 479 24.85 0.98 -1.49
C SER A 479 23.76 0.81 -2.55
N TRP A 480 23.43 1.86 -3.29
CA TRP A 480 22.46 1.79 -4.36
C TRP A 480 23.11 1.19 -5.60
N VAL A 481 22.66 0.01 -6.02
CA VAL A 481 23.11 -0.65 -7.24
C VAL A 481 22.11 -0.34 -8.34
N SER A 482 22.55 0.28 -9.41
CA SER A 482 21.75 0.56 -10.60
C SER A 482 22.14 -0.36 -11.75
N ILE A 483 21.15 -0.81 -12.51
CA ILE A 483 21.33 -1.55 -13.75
C ILE A 483 20.59 -0.83 -14.89
N ASN A 484 21.27 -0.63 -16.01
CA ASN A 484 20.76 0.05 -17.20
C ASN A 484 21.06 -0.76 -18.46
N GLY A 485 20.09 -0.96 -19.34
CA GLY A 485 20.31 -1.64 -20.63
C GLY A 485 19.03 -1.88 -21.41
N THR A 486 19.18 -2.39 -22.63
CA THR A 486 18.05 -2.67 -23.53
C THR A 486 17.80 -4.19 -23.57
N PRO A 487 16.60 -4.66 -23.21
CA PRO A 487 16.24 -6.07 -23.36
C PRO A 487 16.35 -6.54 -24.81
N THR A 488 16.72 -7.80 -25.02
CA THR A 488 16.81 -8.43 -26.35
C THR A 488 15.45 -8.35 -27.05
N GLY A 489 15.44 -7.80 -28.27
CA GLY A 489 14.22 -7.66 -29.08
C GLY A 489 13.36 -6.44 -28.72
N GLN A 490 13.80 -5.57 -27.81
CA GLN A 490 13.12 -4.32 -27.47
C GLN A 490 13.94 -3.09 -27.91
N THR A 491 13.27 -1.95 -28.06
CA THR A 491 13.90 -0.65 -28.37
C THR A 491 14.04 0.24 -27.14
N ASN A 492 13.34 -0.07 -26.04
CA ASN A 492 13.35 0.74 -24.83
C ASN A 492 14.46 0.32 -23.87
N ILE A 493 15.15 1.30 -23.30
CA ILE A 493 16.14 1.09 -22.24
C ILE A 493 15.38 0.95 -20.91
N ILE A 494 15.70 -0.08 -20.14
CA ILE A 494 15.23 -0.24 -18.77
C ILE A 494 16.28 0.26 -17.78
N ASN A 495 15.80 0.89 -16.71
CA ASN A 495 16.59 1.35 -15.57
C ASN A 495 15.99 0.72 -14.32
N LEU A 496 16.78 -0.10 -13.62
CA LEU A 496 16.36 -0.74 -12.38
C LEU A 496 17.45 -0.52 -11.33
N GLY A 497 17.11 -0.73 -10.07
CA GLY A 497 18.10 -0.66 -9.00
C GLY A 497 17.63 -1.31 -7.72
N GLY A 498 18.57 -1.52 -6.81
CA GLY A 498 18.33 -2.11 -5.50
C GLY A 498 19.46 -1.77 -4.53
N LEU A 499 19.13 -1.74 -3.25
CA LEU A 499 20.13 -1.54 -2.19
C LEU A 499 20.86 -2.84 -1.88
N THR A 500 22.13 -2.72 -1.49
CA THR A 500 22.85 -3.84 -0.90
C THR A 500 22.41 -4.12 0.53
N ASN A 501 22.36 -5.38 0.91
CA ASN A 501 22.11 -5.82 2.29
C ASN A 501 23.34 -5.60 3.20
N SER A 502 23.26 -6.04 4.47
CA SER A 502 24.36 -5.89 5.44
C SER A 502 25.67 -6.60 5.05
N SER A 503 25.61 -7.60 4.17
CA SER A 503 26.79 -8.28 3.62
C SER A 503 27.28 -7.65 2.30
N GLY A 504 26.74 -6.50 1.92
CA GLY A 504 27.05 -5.83 0.66
C GLY A 504 26.46 -6.52 -0.57
N ALA A 505 25.62 -7.54 -0.43
CA ALA A 505 25.08 -8.31 -1.55
C ALA A 505 23.84 -7.64 -2.16
N PHE A 506 23.69 -7.75 -3.47
CA PHE A 506 22.51 -7.31 -4.23
C PHE A 506 22.02 -8.40 -5.21
N SER A 507 20.74 -8.29 -5.61
CA SER A 507 20.14 -9.10 -6.67
C SER A 507 19.08 -8.27 -7.40
N ILE A 508 19.19 -8.10 -8.71
CA ILE A 508 18.27 -7.31 -9.54
C ILE A 508 17.81 -8.16 -10.72
N SER A 509 16.50 -8.39 -10.85
CA SER A 509 15.92 -9.23 -11.91
C SER A 509 15.69 -8.45 -13.20
N VAL A 510 16.21 -8.95 -14.32
CA VAL A 510 16.11 -8.33 -15.65
C VAL A 510 15.77 -9.36 -16.74
N PRO A 511 15.08 -9.00 -17.83
CA PRO A 511 14.91 -9.89 -18.98
C PRO A 511 16.24 -10.22 -19.66
N ASN A 512 16.24 -11.15 -20.63
CA ASN A 512 17.40 -11.36 -21.50
C ASN A 512 17.86 -10.05 -22.15
N GLY A 513 19.17 -9.78 -22.14
CA GLY A 513 19.71 -8.52 -22.64
C GLY A 513 21.14 -8.25 -22.19
N ILE A 514 21.69 -7.11 -22.60
CA ILE A 514 23.00 -6.62 -22.18
C ILE A 514 22.80 -5.39 -21.30
N TYR A 515 23.37 -5.44 -20.10
CA TYR A 515 23.16 -4.43 -19.07
C TYR A 515 24.47 -3.92 -18.49
N ARG A 516 24.49 -2.65 -18.10
CA ARG A 516 25.55 -2.04 -17.30
C ARG A 516 25.12 -1.98 -15.84
N VAL A 517 25.99 -2.43 -14.94
CA VAL A 517 25.79 -2.44 -13.49
C VAL A 517 26.76 -1.46 -12.85
N ARG A 518 26.24 -0.61 -11.95
CA ARG A 518 26.98 0.39 -11.18
C ARG A 518 26.49 0.35 -9.73
N ALA A 519 27.36 0.69 -8.78
CA ALA A 519 26.97 0.86 -7.38
C ALA A 519 27.39 2.24 -6.88
N ASP A 520 26.57 2.87 -6.05
CA ASP A 520 26.78 4.21 -5.52
C ASP A 520 26.53 4.25 -4.02
N LYS A 521 27.40 4.96 -3.29
CA LYS A 521 27.25 5.17 -1.84
C LYS A 521 27.81 6.54 -1.46
N PRO A 522 27.01 7.41 -0.79
CA PRO A 522 27.54 8.65 -0.24
C PRO A 522 28.76 8.40 0.65
N GLY A 523 29.80 9.21 0.46
CA GLY A 523 31.11 9.04 1.11
C GLY A 523 32.11 8.18 0.33
N TYR A 524 31.72 7.59 -0.81
CA TYR A 524 32.61 6.79 -1.67
C TYR A 524 32.57 7.23 -3.13
N LYS A 525 33.65 6.92 -3.85
CA LYS A 525 33.77 7.00 -5.31
C LYS A 525 33.48 5.64 -5.93
N SER A 526 32.64 5.61 -6.97
CA SER A 526 32.38 4.41 -7.77
C SER A 526 33.41 4.23 -8.89
N PRO A 527 33.80 2.98 -9.20
CA PRO A 527 34.51 2.64 -10.43
C PRO A 527 33.57 2.71 -11.65
N VAL A 528 34.15 2.51 -12.84
CA VAL A 528 33.39 2.37 -14.09
C VAL A 528 32.45 1.18 -14.01
N GLY A 529 31.17 1.37 -14.37
CA GLY A 529 30.16 0.31 -14.35
C GLY A 529 30.49 -0.87 -15.28
N GLY A 530 30.37 -2.09 -14.76
CA GLY A 530 30.64 -3.34 -15.49
C GLY A 530 29.47 -3.76 -16.38
N ALA A 531 29.75 -4.46 -17.49
CA ALA A 531 28.71 -5.02 -18.37
C ALA A 531 28.42 -6.48 -18.01
N VAL A 532 27.14 -6.86 -18.03
CA VAL A 532 26.68 -8.25 -17.86
C VAL A 532 25.71 -8.61 -18.99
N THR A 533 25.82 -9.84 -19.49
CA THR A 533 24.91 -10.39 -20.50
C THR A 533 24.03 -11.44 -19.85
N VAL A 534 22.72 -11.24 -19.91
CA VAL A 534 21.71 -12.14 -19.34
C VAL A 534 21.07 -12.93 -20.47
N ASN A 535 21.17 -14.26 -20.40
CA ASN A 535 20.62 -15.17 -21.40
C ASN A 535 20.11 -16.47 -20.75
N GLY A 536 18.87 -16.46 -20.28
CA GLY A 536 18.19 -17.68 -19.82
C GLY A 536 18.56 -18.15 -18.40
N VAL A 537 19.47 -17.45 -17.70
CA VAL A 537 19.99 -17.84 -16.37
C VAL A 537 20.39 -16.62 -15.54
N THR A 538 20.43 -16.80 -14.21
CA THR A 538 21.02 -15.84 -13.27
C THR A 538 22.50 -15.61 -13.55
N VAL A 539 22.94 -14.36 -13.50
CA VAL A 539 24.32 -13.94 -13.81
C VAL A 539 24.91 -13.14 -12.64
N SER A 540 26.19 -13.35 -12.34
CA SER A 540 26.90 -12.55 -11.33
C SER A 540 27.66 -11.40 -11.99
N ALA A 541 27.48 -10.19 -11.47
CA ALA A 541 28.25 -8.99 -11.78
C ALA A 541 29.56 -8.89 -10.97
N GLY A 542 29.84 -9.87 -10.09
CA GLY A 542 31.05 -9.90 -9.26
C GLY A 542 31.02 -8.89 -8.12
N THR A 543 32.21 -8.44 -7.69
CA THR A 543 32.37 -7.44 -6.63
C THR A 543 32.64 -6.06 -7.22
N ILE A 544 31.79 -5.09 -6.88
CA ILE A 544 31.96 -3.68 -7.21
C ILE A 544 32.65 -2.99 -6.03
N ALA A 545 33.92 -2.63 -6.19
CA ALA A 545 34.72 -2.01 -5.13
C ALA A 545 34.64 -0.48 -5.23
N LEU A 546 33.94 0.13 -4.27
CA LEU A 546 33.96 1.57 -4.02
C LEU A 546 35.19 1.94 -3.20
N THR A 547 35.70 3.15 -3.40
CA THR A 547 36.87 3.65 -2.65
C THR A 547 36.56 4.97 -1.98
N THR A 548 37.08 5.20 -0.79
CA THR A 548 37.11 6.55 -0.23
C THR A 548 38.12 7.40 -1.00
N ALA A 549 37.85 8.70 -1.08
CA ALA A 549 38.76 9.66 -1.69
C ALA A 549 39.03 10.80 -0.71
N SER A 550 40.30 11.22 -0.64
CA SER A 550 40.73 12.29 0.27
C SER A 550 40.40 13.70 -0.24
N LEU A 551 40.09 13.84 -1.54
CA LEU A 551 39.71 15.10 -2.15
C LEU A 551 38.18 15.21 -2.23
N THR A 552 37.65 16.42 -2.03
CA THR A 552 36.20 16.65 -2.03
C THR A 552 35.77 17.85 -2.86
N ILE A 553 34.56 17.78 -3.44
CA ILE A 553 33.79 18.92 -3.92
C ILE A 553 32.66 19.18 -2.91
N THR A 554 32.64 20.38 -2.33
CA THR A 554 31.60 20.80 -1.38
C THR A 554 30.82 22.01 -1.90
N GLY A 555 29.57 22.14 -1.47
CA GLY A 555 28.66 23.15 -2.00
C GLY A 555 27.28 23.13 -1.36
N THR A 556 26.36 23.91 -1.94
CA THR A 556 24.97 24.03 -1.49
C THR A 556 23.99 23.92 -2.64
N VAL A 557 22.90 23.16 -2.46
CA VAL A 557 21.76 23.12 -3.39
C VAL A 557 20.67 24.07 -2.91
N VAL A 558 20.20 24.95 -3.79
CA VAL A 558 19.20 25.97 -3.47
C VAL A 558 18.03 25.95 -4.44
N LEU A 559 16.84 26.29 -3.95
CA LEU A 559 15.64 26.61 -4.74
C LEU A 559 15.12 27.96 -4.26
N ASN A 560 15.00 28.95 -5.15
CA ASN A 560 14.64 30.32 -4.79
C ASN A 560 15.47 30.89 -3.61
N SER A 561 16.78 30.62 -3.63
CA SER A 561 17.74 31.01 -2.59
C SER A 561 17.58 30.34 -1.21
N ALA A 562 16.65 29.41 -1.04
CA ALA A 562 16.54 28.57 0.16
C ALA A 562 17.27 27.24 -0.05
N GLY A 563 17.97 26.76 0.99
CA GLY A 563 18.64 25.45 0.98
C GLY A 563 17.64 24.31 0.86
N VAL A 564 17.94 23.32 0.03
CA VAL A 564 17.04 22.17 -0.23
C VAL A 564 17.61 20.92 0.43
N SER A 565 16.90 20.39 1.41
CA SER A 565 17.27 19.15 2.09
C SER A 565 17.00 17.90 1.26
N ASN A 566 17.83 16.87 1.41
CA ASN A 566 17.71 15.57 0.73
C ASN A 566 17.75 15.65 -0.81
N ALA A 567 18.18 16.77 -1.38
CA ALA A 567 18.48 16.84 -2.80
C ALA A 567 19.65 15.90 -3.11
N PHE A 568 19.50 15.13 -4.19
CA PHE A 568 20.55 14.23 -4.65
C PHE A 568 21.54 15.01 -5.49
N VAL A 569 22.83 14.85 -5.23
CA VAL A 569 23.91 15.49 -5.97
C VAL A 569 24.77 14.42 -6.60
N ASP A 570 24.91 14.47 -7.91
CA ASP A 570 25.72 13.54 -8.70
C ASP A 570 26.93 14.26 -9.31
N ALA A 571 28.07 13.56 -9.35
CA ALA A 571 29.24 14.00 -10.08
C ALA A 571 29.83 12.88 -10.94
N THR A 572 30.25 13.22 -12.16
CA THR A 572 30.92 12.31 -13.09
C THR A 572 32.16 12.95 -13.71
N ASP A 573 33.24 12.18 -13.87
CA ASP A 573 34.48 12.65 -14.52
C ASP A 573 34.50 12.42 -16.04
N GLY A 574 33.41 11.90 -16.62
CA GLY A 574 33.32 11.56 -18.05
C GLY A 574 34.14 10.34 -18.49
N ASN A 575 35.00 9.80 -17.61
CA ASN A 575 35.83 8.62 -17.82
C ASN A 575 35.36 7.42 -16.97
N GLY A 576 34.14 7.54 -16.43
CA GLY A 576 33.43 6.49 -15.69
C GLY A 576 33.68 6.47 -14.18
N GLY A 577 34.37 7.48 -13.62
CA GLY A 577 34.35 7.76 -12.19
C GLY A 577 33.07 8.51 -11.81
N PHE A 578 32.46 8.11 -10.69
CA PHE A 578 31.26 8.74 -10.16
C PHE A 578 31.36 8.99 -8.66
N ALA A 579 30.70 10.05 -8.20
CA ALA A 579 30.51 10.35 -6.79
C ALA A 579 29.07 10.84 -6.57
N VAL A 580 28.49 10.49 -5.42
CA VAL A 580 27.14 10.92 -5.05
C VAL A 580 27.11 11.47 -3.63
N ALA A 581 26.22 12.43 -3.39
CA ALA A 581 25.94 12.99 -2.08
C ALA A 581 24.45 13.30 -1.95
N GLN A 582 23.97 13.40 -0.72
CA GLN A 582 22.67 13.98 -0.42
C GLN A 582 22.88 15.22 0.43
N THR A 583 22.04 16.23 0.23
CA THR A 583 22.12 17.45 1.00
C THR A 583 21.53 17.31 2.40
N ASP A 584 22.14 17.98 3.37
CA ASP A 584 21.57 18.13 4.72
C ASP A 584 20.41 19.14 4.76
N SER A 585 19.89 19.43 5.95
CA SER A 585 18.77 20.38 6.15
C SER A 585 19.06 21.81 5.68
N THR A 586 20.33 22.18 5.48
CA THR A 586 20.75 23.49 4.98
C THR A 586 21.00 23.50 3.48
N GLY A 587 20.86 22.36 2.81
CA GLY A 587 21.21 22.19 1.40
C GLY A 587 22.68 21.87 1.16
N ALA A 588 23.50 21.66 2.18
CA ALA A 588 24.94 21.44 2.03
C ALA A 588 25.26 20.00 1.60
N TYR A 589 26.22 19.83 0.68
CA TYR A 589 26.69 18.53 0.20
C TYR A 589 28.23 18.42 0.20
N SER A 590 28.73 17.18 0.21
CA SER A 590 30.15 16.85 0.08
C SER A 590 30.35 15.58 -0.76
N LEU A 591 31.02 15.72 -1.91
CA LEU A 591 31.30 14.65 -2.87
C LEU A 591 32.77 14.23 -2.79
N PRO A 592 33.08 12.96 -2.51
CA PRO A 592 34.44 12.43 -2.54
C PRO A 592 34.89 12.17 -3.99
N VAL A 593 36.01 12.76 -4.41
CA VAL A 593 36.47 12.75 -5.81
C VAL A 593 37.99 12.58 -5.93
N SER A 594 38.48 12.36 -7.15
CA SER A 594 39.92 12.33 -7.46
C SER A 594 40.32 13.54 -8.31
N ASN A 595 41.63 13.75 -8.49
CA ASN A 595 42.14 14.74 -9.45
C ASN A 595 41.51 14.51 -10.83
N GLY A 596 41.13 15.60 -11.49
CA GLY A 596 40.43 15.57 -12.77
C GLY A 596 39.30 16.59 -12.86
N THR A 597 38.60 16.56 -13.98
CA THR A 597 37.47 17.45 -14.27
C THR A 597 36.17 16.70 -14.03
N TRP A 598 35.32 17.23 -13.16
CA TRP A 598 34.04 16.63 -12.77
C TRP A 598 32.88 17.49 -13.22
N THR A 599 31.87 16.89 -13.82
CA THR A 599 30.56 17.49 -14.06
C THR A 599 29.67 17.18 -12.88
N VAL A 600 29.10 18.21 -12.24
CA VAL A 600 28.26 18.08 -11.04
C VAL A 600 26.85 18.60 -11.33
N ARG A 601 25.82 17.86 -10.89
CA ARG A 601 24.40 18.19 -11.03
C ARG A 601 23.67 17.88 -9.73
N ALA A 602 22.51 18.51 -9.53
CA ALA A 602 21.62 18.20 -8.43
C ALA A 602 20.19 18.02 -8.92
N GLY A 603 19.46 17.11 -8.27
CA GLY A 603 18.05 16.88 -8.48
C GLY A 603 17.30 16.79 -7.15
N SER A 604 16.06 17.26 -7.16
CA SER A 604 15.05 16.99 -6.14
C SER A 604 13.76 16.59 -6.84
N ILE A 605 12.77 16.07 -6.12
CA ILE A 605 11.51 15.62 -6.73
C ILE A 605 10.89 16.80 -7.50
N GLY A 606 10.78 16.66 -8.82
CA GLY A 606 10.24 17.67 -9.75
C GLY A 606 11.11 18.89 -10.04
N TYR A 607 12.36 18.91 -9.56
CA TYR A 607 13.31 20.00 -9.82
C TYR A 607 14.70 19.48 -10.19
N GLU A 608 15.38 20.14 -11.11
CA GLU A 608 16.75 19.82 -11.52
C GLU A 608 17.63 21.08 -11.60
N SER A 609 18.94 20.93 -11.40
CA SER A 609 19.91 21.98 -11.66
C SER A 609 20.50 21.87 -13.06
N SER A 610 20.97 22.99 -13.60
CA SER A 610 21.98 22.94 -14.66
C SER A 610 23.26 22.28 -14.15
N ALA A 611 24.03 21.69 -15.07
CA ALA A 611 25.32 21.10 -14.73
C ALA A 611 26.40 22.17 -14.58
N ILE A 612 27.30 21.97 -13.60
CA ILE A 612 28.52 22.76 -13.44
C ILE A 612 29.75 21.88 -13.65
N THR A 613 30.86 22.49 -14.04
CA THR A 613 32.15 21.80 -14.19
C THR A 613 33.10 22.25 -13.09
N VAL A 614 33.70 21.30 -12.37
CA VAL A 614 34.63 21.54 -11.26
C VAL A 614 35.93 20.77 -11.51
N THR A 615 37.06 21.47 -11.54
CA THR A 615 38.38 20.87 -11.71
C THR A 615 39.06 20.70 -10.36
N ILE A 616 39.55 19.49 -10.08
CA ILE A 616 40.29 19.14 -8.87
C ILE A 616 41.75 18.87 -9.22
N SER A 617 42.66 19.66 -8.63
CA SER A 617 44.12 19.54 -8.83
C SER A 617 44.86 19.68 -7.50
N GLY A 618 44.95 18.58 -6.77
CA GLY A 618 45.72 18.43 -5.53
C GLY A 618 45.10 19.10 -4.29
N SER A 619 43.91 19.70 -4.40
CA SER A 619 43.21 20.36 -3.29
C SER A 619 41.68 20.27 -3.44
N ASN A 620 40.96 20.43 -2.31
CA ASN A 620 39.50 20.40 -2.25
C ASN A 620 38.87 21.63 -2.92
N SER A 621 37.68 21.46 -3.49
CA SER A 621 36.85 22.57 -4.00
C SER A 621 35.66 22.83 -3.07
N ALA A 622 35.35 24.10 -2.82
CA ALA A 622 34.27 24.53 -1.92
C ALA A 622 33.39 25.62 -2.55
N ASN A 623 32.22 25.85 -1.93
CA ASN A 623 31.23 26.87 -2.32
C ASN A 623 30.61 26.67 -3.71
N ASN A 624 30.53 25.44 -4.19
CA ASN A 624 29.90 25.13 -5.48
C ASN A 624 28.38 25.15 -5.33
N THR A 625 27.71 26.22 -5.76
CA THR A 625 26.24 26.36 -5.60
C THR A 625 25.51 25.80 -6.81
N LEU A 626 24.52 24.93 -6.56
CA LEU A 626 23.63 24.35 -7.57
C LEU A 626 22.22 24.92 -7.37
N THR A 627 21.68 25.60 -8.37
CA THR A 627 20.32 26.16 -8.31
C THR A 627 19.35 25.24 -9.02
N LEU A 628 18.32 24.79 -8.30
CA LEU A 628 17.24 23.96 -8.82
C LEU A 628 16.20 24.80 -9.56
N THR A 629 15.69 24.23 -10.64
CA THR A 629 14.61 24.76 -11.49
C THR A 629 13.57 23.67 -11.73
N ALA A 630 12.31 24.04 -11.87
CA ALA A 630 11.24 23.07 -12.09
C ALA A 630 11.43 22.35 -13.44
N ILE A 631 11.27 21.03 -13.45
CA ILE A 631 11.37 20.24 -14.67
C ILE A 631 10.13 20.49 -15.53
N SER A 632 10.32 21.00 -16.75
CA SER A 632 9.22 21.32 -17.66
C SER A 632 8.37 20.09 -17.98
N GLY A 633 7.05 20.18 -17.78
CA GLY A 633 6.11 19.08 -18.01
C GLY A 633 6.02 18.04 -16.89
N PHE A 634 6.78 18.21 -15.81
CA PHE A 634 6.67 17.38 -14.61
C PHE A 634 5.78 18.06 -13.57
N THR A 635 4.64 17.44 -13.24
CA THR A 635 3.78 17.88 -12.14
C THR A 635 4.02 16.96 -10.94
N ILE A 636 4.64 17.47 -9.88
CA ILE A 636 4.66 16.79 -8.58
C ILE A 636 3.20 16.70 -8.14
N ARG A 637 2.69 15.49 -7.85
CA ARG A 637 1.42 15.40 -7.11
C ARG A 637 1.70 15.82 -5.68
N PRO A 638 1.23 17.01 -5.24
CA PRO A 638 1.50 17.50 -3.90
C PRO A 638 0.91 16.54 -2.85
N GLU A 639 1.45 16.54 -1.63
CA GLU A 639 0.81 15.89 -0.49
C GLU A 639 -0.66 16.32 -0.43
N LYS A 640 -1.58 15.36 -0.43
CA LYS A 640 -3.00 15.69 -0.28
C LYS A 640 -3.25 16.04 1.17
N GLN A 641 -3.66 17.28 1.42
CA GLN A 641 -3.99 17.78 2.74
C GLN A 641 -5.51 17.81 2.92
N GLU A 642 -5.98 17.37 4.08
CA GLU A 642 -7.36 17.53 4.49
C GLU A 642 -7.43 18.09 5.90
N THR A 643 -8.55 18.70 6.23
CA THR A 643 -8.82 19.20 7.57
C THR A 643 -9.84 18.34 8.27
N ILE A 644 -9.62 18.09 9.56
CA ILE A 644 -10.50 17.30 10.41
C ILE A 644 -10.65 18.01 11.74
N THR A 645 -11.89 18.12 12.23
CA THR A 645 -12.12 18.67 13.57
C THR A 645 -11.92 17.55 14.60
N PRO A 646 -10.90 17.62 15.47
CA PRO A 646 -10.53 16.49 16.34
C PRO A 646 -11.68 15.95 17.19
N THR A 647 -12.54 16.81 17.75
CA THR A 647 -13.71 16.40 18.54
C THR A 647 -14.76 15.60 17.77
N SER A 648 -14.79 15.74 16.44
CA SER A 648 -15.77 15.06 15.59
C SER A 648 -15.21 13.76 14.99
N GLY A 649 -13.90 13.63 14.91
CA GLY A 649 -13.28 12.58 14.10
C GLY A 649 -13.66 12.75 12.64
N GLY A 650 -13.54 11.69 11.85
CA GLY A 650 -13.84 11.77 10.44
C GLY A 650 -13.35 10.58 9.64
N PHE A 651 -13.88 10.48 8.44
CA PHE A 651 -13.48 9.49 7.46
C PHE A 651 -12.79 10.20 6.30
N PHE A 652 -11.67 9.64 5.86
CA PHE A 652 -10.83 10.24 4.84
C PHE A 652 -10.56 9.23 3.72
N THR A 653 -10.63 9.70 2.48
CA THR A 653 -10.24 8.94 1.29
C THR A 653 -9.26 9.73 0.43
N ASN A 654 -8.38 9.00 -0.25
CA ASN A 654 -7.42 9.59 -1.16
C ASN A 654 -7.30 8.73 -2.43
N THR A 655 -8.01 9.16 -3.47
CA THR A 655 -8.01 8.49 -4.77
C THR A 655 -6.66 8.55 -5.47
N ASP A 656 -5.75 9.46 -5.09
CA ASP A 656 -4.38 9.49 -5.62
C ASP A 656 -3.51 8.35 -5.08
N ILE A 657 -3.86 7.78 -3.91
CA ILE A 657 -3.21 6.57 -3.36
C ILE A 657 -3.89 5.31 -3.92
N GLY A 658 -5.20 5.36 -4.09
CA GLY A 658 -5.99 4.34 -4.78
C GLY A 658 -7.47 4.47 -4.46
N ALA A 659 -8.33 3.97 -5.35
CA ALA A 659 -9.79 4.10 -5.22
C ALA A 659 -10.34 3.53 -3.89
N ASN A 660 -9.64 2.55 -3.30
CA ASN A 660 -10.03 1.89 -2.05
C ASN A 660 -9.21 2.34 -0.83
N PHE A 661 -8.36 3.37 -0.94
CA PHE A 661 -7.67 3.92 0.24
C PHE A 661 -8.65 4.64 1.16
N LYS A 662 -8.68 4.24 2.43
CA LYS A 662 -9.59 4.77 3.44
C LYS A 662 -8.89 4.92 4.78
N MET A 663 -9.30 5.91 5.55
CA MET A 663 -8.91 6.07 6.95
C MET A 663 -10.13 6.48 7.77
N ASN A 664 -10.36 5.78 8.87
CA ASN A 664 -11.41 6.09 9.82
C ASN A 664 -10.79 6.57 11.13
N ILE A 665 -10.97 7.85 11.43
CA ILE A 665 -10.41 8.54 12.58
C ILE A 665 -11.52 8.75 13.61
N PRO A 666 -11.49 8.05 14.76
CA PRO A 666 -12.48 8.27 15.81
C PRO A 666 -12.48 9.70 16.35
N ALA A 667 -13.60 10.11 16.93
CA ALA A 667 -13.68 11.35 17.68
C ALA A 667 -12.62 11.39 18.78
N ASN A 668 -11.93 12.51 18.89
CA ASN A 668 -10.84 12.79 19.81
C ASN A 668 -9.51 12.06 19.56
N ALA A 669 -9.40 11.20 18.53
CA ALA A 669 -8.17 10.46 18.23
C ALA A 669 -6.96 11.39 17.95
N LEU A 670 -7.22 12.57 17.36
CA LEU A 670 -6.21 13.59 17.04
C LEU A 670 -6.09 14.70 18.11
N GLY A 671 -6.76 14.55 19.25
CA GLY A 671 -6.87 15.57 20.30
C GLY A 671 -8.31 15.99 20.57
N THR A 672 -8.52 16.81 21.61
CA THR A 672 -9.86 17.25 22.05
C THR A 672 -10.21 18.68 21.59
N SER A 673 -9.48 19.20 20.60
CA SER A 673 -9.69 20.56 20.09
C SER A 673 -10.92 20.62 19.18
N SER A 674 -11.66 21.73 19.26
CA SER A 674 -12.71 22.06 18.29
C SER A 674 -12.19 22.79 17.04
N ASN A 675 -10.90 23.16 17.03
CA ASN A 675 -10.25 23.76 15.87
C ASN A 675 -9.67 22.66 14.97
N ALA A 676 -9.76 22.85 13.66
CA ALA A 676 -9.35 21.84 12.70
C ALA A 676 -7.85 21.52 12.76
N SER A 677 -7.53 20.23 12.77
CA SER A 677 -6.20 19.67 12.53
C SER A 677 -6.05 19.34 11.04
N THR A 678 -4.82 19.29 10.55
CA THR A 678 -4.51 18.92 9.16
C THR A 678 -3.94 17.52 9.11
N ILE A 679 -4.50 16.68 8.24
CA ILE A 679 -3.97 15.36 7.88
C ILE A 679 -3.30 15.48 6.51
N LYS A 680 -2.14 14.86 6.33
CA LYS A 680 -1.45 14.80 5.06
C LYS A 680 -1.22 13.35 4.65
N THR A 681 -1.51 13.05 3.39
CA THR A 681 -1.25 11.72 2.83
C THR A 681 -0.64 11.77 1.44
N GLN A 682 0.24 10.81 1.15
CA GLN A 682 0.92 10.70 -0.14
C GLN A 682 1.32 9.25 -0.39
N THR A 683 1.34 8.83 -1.67
CA THR A 683 1.99 7.58 -2.08
C THR A 683 3.51 7.67 -1.86
N ASN A 684 4.08 6.64 -1.24
CA ASN A 684 5.50 6.60 -0.92
C ASN A 684 6.19 5.37 -1.51
N THR A 685 6.63 5.49 -2.76
CA THR A 685 7.33 4.42 -3.48
C THR A 685 8.81 4.30 -3.11
N SER A 686 9.31 5.14 -2.19
CA SER A 686 10.73 5.19 -1.82
C SER A 686 11.10 4.25 -0.68
N LEU A 687 10.13 3.55 -0.09
CA LEU A 687 10.37 2.64 1.02
C LEU A 687 11.14 1.38 0.57
N PRO A 688 12.14 0.91 1.35
CA PRO A 688 12.93 -0.27 0.99
C PRO A 688 12.18 -1.58 1.30
N ASN A 689 12.54 -2.67 0.61
CA ASN A 689 12.08 -4.02 0.98
C ASN A 689 12.69 -4.47 2.33
N PRO A 690 11.95 -5.25 3.15
CA PRO A 690 12.51 -5.89 4.34
C PRO A 690 13.57 -6.94 3.96
N PRO A 691 14.45 -7.35 4.89
CA PRO A 691 15.43 -8.41 4.67
C PRO A 691 14.84 -9.76 4.24
N THR A 692 13.58 -10.02 4.61
CA THR A 692 12.79 -11.20 4.23
C THR A 692 11.36 -10.76 3.92
N GLY A 693 10.86 -11.07 2.72
CA GLY A 693 9.57 -10.60 2.21
C GLY A 693 9.72 -9.48 1.18
N THR A 694 8.61 -9.09 0.56
CA THR A 694 8.56 -8.05 -0.48
C THR A 694 7.43 -7.09 -0.13
N ILE A 695 7.70 -5.79 -0.17
CA ILE A 695 6.62 -4.78 -0.10
C ILE A 695 6.04 -4.56 -1.48
N LEU A 696 4.75 -4.26 -1.53
CA LEU A 696 4.09 -3.77 -2.75
C LEU A 696 4.28 -2.25 -2.79
N SER A 697 5.49 -1.82 -3.15
CA SER A 697 5.98 -0.43 -2.99
C SER A 697 5.14 0.63 -3.72
N LYS A 698 4.41 0.26 -4.78
CA LYS A 698 3.46 1.18 -5.46
C LYS A 698 2.27 1.58 -4.58
N ASN A 699 1.95 0.75 -3.59
CA ASN A 699 0.80 0.90 -2.71
C ASN A 699 1.17 1.40 -1.31
N ALA A 700 2.46 1.69 -1.08
CA ALA A 700 2.92 2.28 0.16
C ALA A 700 2.45 3.73 0.32
N VAL A 701 2.19 4.14 1.56
CA VAL A 701 1.59 5.43 1.92
C VAL A 701 2.32 6.08 3.08
N SER A 702 2.58 7.37 2.95
CA SER A 702 3.00 8.23 4.07
C SER A 702 1.80 8.95 4.65
N ILE A 703 1.69 8.94 5.98
CA ILE A 703 0.62 9.60 6.72
C ILE A 703 1.24 10.48 7.80
N SER A 704 0.81 11.73 7.89
CA SER A 704 1.19 12.63 8.98
C SER A 704 0.03 13.56 9.36
N ALA A 705 0.11 14.18 10.53
CA ALA A 705 -0.88 15.13 11.00
C ALA A 705 -0.25 16.29 11.76
N THR A 706 -0.88 17.46 11.68
CA THR A 706 -0.56 18.65 12.47
C THR A 706 -1.81 19.20 13.13
N ASP A 707 -1.68 19.77 14.33
CA ASP A 707 -2.78 20.47 14.98
C ASP A 707 -3.09 21.81 14.32
N SER A 708 -4.09 22.53 14.84
CA SER A 708 -4.50 23.85 14.35
C SER A 708 -3.42 24.94 14.43
N SER A 709 -2.33 24.71 15.17
CA SER A 709 -1.17 25.60 15.26
C SER A 709 -0.04 25.23 14.29
N GLY A 710 -0.22 24.13 13.54
CA GLY A 710 0.80 23.56 12.65
C GLY A 710 1.82 22.66 13.37
N ALA A 711 1.64 22.35 14.65
CA ALA A 711 2.53 21.45 15.38
C ALA A 711 2.22 19.98 15.05
N PRO A 712 3.24 19.12 14.86
CA PRO A 712 3.03 17.73 14.46
C PRO A 712 2.37 16.90 15.57
N ILE A 713 1.32 16.16 15.23
CA ILE A 713 0.65 15.19 16.09
C ILE A 713 1.36 13.86 15.93
N LYS A 714 2.19 13.49 16.92
CA LYS A 714 3.03 12.28 16.86
C LYS A 714 2.43 11.06 17.57
N THR A 715 1.37 11.27 18.35
CA THR A 715 0.71 10.23 19.15
C THR A 715 -0.80 10.44 19.05
N LEU A 716 -1.54 9.34 18.89
CA LEU A 716 -2.99 9.37 18.83
C LEU A 716 -3.58 9.09 20.22
N ASN A 717 -4.67 9.77 20.56
CA ASN A 717 -5.41 9.53 21.82
C ASN A 717 -6.30 8.27 21.74
N ASP A 718 -6.64 7.84 20.53
CA ASP A 718 -7.39 6.62 20.25
C ASP A 718 -6.89 6.04 18.93
N SER A 719 -7.06 4.74 18.74
CA SER A 719 -6.53 4.06 17.55
C SER A 719 -7.32 4.40 16.30
N VAL A 720 -6.61 4.56 15.18
CA VAL A 720 -7.19 4.87 13.87
C VAL A 720 -7.22 3.60 13.03
N THR A 721 -8.26 3.40 12.23
CA THR A 721 -8.30 2.29 11.26
C THR A 721 -7.84 2.80 9.90
N ILE A 722 -6.88 2.12 9.29
CA ILE A 722 -6.42 2.39 7.92
C ILE A 722 -6.75 1.22 7.01
N THR A 723 -7.15 1.53 5.78
CA THR A 723 -7.34 0.56 4.70
C THR A 723 -6.48 0.99 3.52
N ILE A 724 -5.53 0.13 3.14
CA ILE A 724 -4.58 0.36 2.06
C ILE A 724 -4.91 -0.59 0.91
N PRO A 725 -5.13 -0.10 -0.32
CA PRO A 725 -5.32 -0.95 -1.49
C PRO A 725 -3.99 -1.62 -1.87
N TYR A 726 -4.04 -2.83 -2.42
CA TYR A 726 -2.93 -3.44 -3.13
C TYR A 726 -3.30 -3.73 -4.58
N THR A 727 -2.31 -4.07 -5.40
CA THR A 727 -2.54 -4.51 -6.78
C THR A 727 -2.13 -5.97 -6.88
N GLU A 728 -3.04 -6.86 -7.30
CA GLU A 728 -2.74 -8.29 -7.44
C GLU A 728 -1.55 -8.55 -8.37
N ALA A 729 -1.43 -7.76 -9.45
CA ALA A 729 -0.30 -7.85 -10.39
C ALA A 729 1.07 -7.53 -9.78
N ASP A 730 1.13 -6.85 -8.63
CA ASP A 730 2.37 -6.54 -7.94
C ASP A 730 2.80 -7.68 -6.98
N LEU A 731 1.97 -8.71 -6.80
CA LEU A 731 2.29 -9.86 -5.94
C LEU A 731 3.38 -10.75 -6.57
N PRO A 732 4.37 -11.20 -5.78
CA PRO A 732 5.31 -12.21 -6.21
C PRO A 732 4.56 -13.49 -6.60
N THR A 733 4.97 -14.13 -7.70
CA THR A 733 4.35 -15.36 -8.21
C THR A 733 4.25 -16.44 -7.12
N GLY A 734 3.05 -16.98 -6.93
CA GLY A 734 2.77 -18.02 -5.93
C GLY A 734 2.46 -17.50 -4.53
N THR A 735 2.40 -16.18 -4.33
CA THR A 735 1.93 -15.57 -3.08
C THR A 735 0.42 -15.72 -2.96
N ALA A 736 -0.06 -16.32 -1.88
CA ALA A 736 -1.47 -16.26 -1.53
C ALA A 736 -1.79 -14.87 -1.00
N GLU A 737 -2.76 -14.17 -1.57
CA GLU A 737 -3.17 -12.84 -1.12
C GLU A 737 -3.51 -12.78 0.37
N SER A 738 -4.09 -13.86 0.91
CA SER A 738 -4.38 -14.01 2.34
C SER A 738 -3.15 -13.96 3.26
N SER A 739 -1.93 -14.02 2.71
CA SER A 739 -0.67 -13.88 3.44
C SER A 739 -0.15 -12.45 3.56
N LEU A 740 -0.83 -11.48 2.91
CA LEU A 740 -0.46 -10.07 2.99
C LEU A 740 -0.73 -9.50 4.38
N VAL A 741 0.14 -8.60 4.81
CA VAL A 741 -0.05 -7.78 6.01
C VAL A 741 0.32 -6.32 5.73
N ILE A 742 -0.10 -5.39 6.59
CA ILE A 742 0.38 -4.01 6.59
C ILE A 742 1.59 -3.94 7.50
N GLY A 743 2.68 -3.37 7.00
CA GLY A 743 3.87 -3.05 7.78
C GLY A 743 3.96 -1.57 8.05
N VAL A 744 4.49 -1.24 9.22
CA VAL A 744 4.88 0.12 9.60
C VAL A 744 6.38 0.22 9.50
N TRP A 745 6.87 1.20 8.74
CA TRP A 745 8.31 1.42 8.64
C TRP A 745 8.88 1.91 9.97
N ASN A 746 9.88 1.19 10.46
CA ASN A 746 10.63 1.57 11.65
C ASN A 746 12.02 2.06 11.25
N ALA A 747 12.16 3.39 11.16
CA ALA A 747 13.42 4.02 10.76
C ALA A 747 14.61 3.74 11.72
N THR A 748 14.34 3.25 12.93
CA THR A 748 15.40 2.91 13.90
C THR A 748 16.00 1.53 13.63
N THR A 749 15.16 0.57 13.22
CA THR A 749 15.58 -0.81 12.91
C THR A 749 15.76 -1.06 11.41
N ASN A 750 15.37 -0.08 10.58
CA ASN A 750 15.37 -0.15 9.12
C ASN A 750 14.61 -1.39 8.61
N ASN A 751 13.48 -1.70 9.27
CA ASN A 751 12.63 -2.85 8.99
C ASN A 751 11.16 -2.50 9.24
N TYR A 752 10.24 -3.39 8.84
CA TYR A 752 8.82 -3.24 9.10
C TYR A 752 8.38 -3.96 10.37
N ASP A 753 7.64 -3.26 11.21
CA ASP A 753 6.82 -3.89 12.25
C ASP A 753 5.48 -4.27 11.60
N THR A 754 5.12 -5.55 11.64
CA THR A 754 3.88 -6.04 11.00
C THR A 754 2.67 -5.81 11.90
N LEU A 755 1.59 -5.32 11.31
CA LEU A 755 0.32 -5.13 11.97
C LEU A 755 -0.58 -6.34 11.79
N SER A 756 -1.42 -6.62 12.78
CA SER A 756 -2.56 -7.51 12.59
C SER A 756 -3.46 -6.95 11.50
N THR A 757 -3.56 -7.69 10.39
CA THR A 757 -4.15 -7.20 9.15
C THR A 757 -5.31 -8.09 8.75
N THR A 758 -6.41 -7.47 8.34
CA THR A 758 -7.51 -8.15 7.65
C THR A 758 -7.33 -7.97 6.15
N VAL A 759 -7.22 -9.06 5.40
CA VAL A 759 -7.12 -9.06 3.94
C VAL A 759 -8.51 -9.25 3.33
N ASP A 760 -8.90 -8.34 2.45
CA ASP A 760 -10.06 -8.49 1.57
C ASP A 760 -9.56 -8.73 0.14
N ILE A 761 -9.54 -10.00 -0.25
CA ILE A 761 -9.05 -10.48 -1.56
C ILE A 761 -9.97 -10.16 -2.73
N THR A 762 -11.20 -9.69 -2.48
CA THR A 762 -12.11 -9.30 -3.56
C THR A 762 -12.06 -7.80 -3.81
N ALA A 763 -11.78 -7.02 -2.77
CA ALA A 763 -11.59 -5.58 -2.87
C ALA A 763 -10.12 -5.15 -3.09
N ASP A 764 -9.19 -6.11 -3.09
CA ASP A 764 -7.74 -5.89 -3.06
C ASP A 764 -7.32 -4.89 -1.98
N THR A 765 -7.77 -5.11 -0.74
CA THR A 765 -7.43 -4.20 0.38
C THR A 765 -6.90 -4.91 1.61
N LEU A 766 -6.05 -4.17 2.33
CA LEU A 766 -5.54 -4.54 3.65
C LEU A 766 -6.02 -3.53 4.68
N THR A 767 -6.63 -4.00 5.77
CA THR A 767 -7.11 -3.14 6.86
C THR A 767 -6.37 -3.44 8.17
N ALA A 768 -5.88 -2.39 8.85
CA ALA A 768 -5.22 -2.49 10.15
C ALA A 768 -5.60 -1.34 11.08
N ILE A 769 -5.41 -1.55 12.39
CA ILE A 769 -5.57 -0.53 13.43
C ILE A 769 -4.19 0.01 13.79
N VAL A 770 -4.04 1.33 13.87
CA VAL A 770 -2.78 2.03 14.14
C VAL A 770 -2.92 2.99 15.32
N ASP A 771 -1.85 3.14 16.10
CA ASP A 771 -1.75 4.01 17.27
C ASP A 771 -0.90 5.28 17.02
N HIS A 772 -0.29 5.38 15.85
CA HIS A 772 0.43 6.55 15.36
C HIS A 772 0.41 6.61 13.82
N PHE A 773 0.76 7.76 13.26
CA PHE A 773 0.96 7.93 11.83
C PHE A 773 2.43 7.81 11.45
N SER A 774 2.69 7.15 10.33
CA SER A 774 4.03 6.81 9.83
C SER A 774 3.95 6.50 8.32
N ASP A 775 4.99 5.85 7.80
CA ASP A 775 4.99 5.20 6.51
C ASP A 775 4.48 3.76 6.64
N PHE A 776 3.48 3.40 5.82
CA PHE A 776 2.84 2.09 5.82
C PHE A 776 2.98 1.45 4.44
N ALA A 777 3.13 0.13 4.40
CA ALA A 777 3.20 -0.62 3.15
C ALA A 777 2.49 -1.98 3.23
N PRO A 778 1.74 -2.39 2.19
CA PRO A 778 1.38 -3.79 2.00
C PRO A 778 2.64 -4.63 1.83
N LEU A 779 2.72 -5.75 2.53
CA LEU A 779 3.87 -6.65 2.47
C LEU A 779 3.47 -8.11 2.43
N VAL A 780 4.24 -8.89 1.68
CA VAL A 780 4.16 -10.34 1.64
C VAL A 780 4.98 -10.89 2.79
N ALA A 781 4.30 -11.46 3.79
CA ALA A 781 4.98 -12.13 4.88
C ALA A 781 5.64 -13.43 4.38
N SER A 782 6.89 -13.66 4.76
CA SER A 782 7.55 -14.96 4.55
C SER A 782 6.71 -16.05 5.24
N GLY A 783 6.32 -17.09 4.49
CA GLY A 783 5.30 -18.09 4.89
C GLY A 783 5.42 -18.62 6.32
N GLY A 784 4.27 -18.93 6.93
CA GLY A 784 4.18 -19.42 8.31
C GLY A 784 4.98 -20.70 8.59
N ALA A 785 4.93 -21.17 9.84
CA ALA A 785 5.63 -22.40 10.26
C ALA A 785 5.34 -23.57 9.29
N PRO A 786 6.32 -24.47 9.00
CA PRO A 786 6.16 -25.48 7.96
C PRO A 786 5.06 -26.51 8.31
N ALA A 787 4.63 -27.32 7.34
CA ALA A 787 3.64 -28.37 7.61
C ALA A 787 4.19 -29.48 8.53
N ILE A 788 3.32 -30.16 9.28
CA ILE A 788 3.68 -31.30 10.14
C ILE A 788 4.40 -32.37 9.29
N PRO A 789 5.58 -32.89 9.70
CA PRO A 789 6.27 -33.92 8.93
C PRO A 789 5.44 -35.21 8.79
N SER A 790 5.42 -35.79 7.59
CA SER A 790 4.73 -37.04 7.27
C SER A 790 5.73 -38.18 7.01
N GLY A 791 5.24 -39.43 6.98
CA GLY A 791 6.09 -40.61 6.72
C GLY A 791 7.11 -40.93 7.81
N PHE A 792 6.90 -40.42 9.04
CA PHE A 792 7.83 -40.63 10.15
C PHE A 792 7.85 -42.10 10.61
N GLN A 793 9.02 -42.75 10.57
CA GLN A 793 9.16 -44.18 10.82
C GLN A 793 10.55 -44.56 11.38
N VAL A 794 10.64 -45.75 11.99
CA VAL A 794 11.91 -46.39 12.39
C VAL A 794 12.45 -47.22 11.22
N THR A 795 13.69 -46.99 10.82
CA THR A 795 14.32 -47.69 9.68
C THR A 795 15.24 -48.82 10.09
N SER A 796 15.91 -48.71 11.24
CA SER A 796 16.70 -49.79 11.85
C SER A 796 16.95 -49.52 13.33
N ASN A 797 17.32 -50.57 14.07
CA ASN A 797 17.55 -50.55 15.51
C ASN A 797 18.71 -51.49 15.87
N GLY A 798 19.54 -51.06 16.82
CA GLY A 798 20.69 -51.82 17.32
C GLY A 798 20.74 -51.88 18.84
N GLY A 799 21.84 -52.38 19.38
CA GLY A 799 22.00 -52.59 20.82
C GLY A 799 21.96 -51.29 21.64
N ASP A 800 22.26 -50.16 20.99
CA ASP A 800 22.33 -48.84 21.61
C ASP A 800 21.89 -47.69 20.69
N TYR A 801 21.16 -47.99 19.60
CA TYR A 801 20.68 -46.94 18.69
C TYR A 801 19.34 -47.27 18.01
N ILE A 802 18.64 -46.23 17.54
CA ILE A 802 17.45 -46.29 16.69
C ILE A 802 17.60 -45.28 15.55
N ALA A 803 17.51 -45.73 14.30
CA ALA A 803 17.50 -44.88 13.11
C ALA A 803 16.06 -44.54 12.68
N LEU A 804 15.84 -43.30 12.29
CA LEU A 804 14.55 -42.68 11.97
C LEU A 804 14.59 -42.07 10.57
N SER A 805 13.46 -42.07 9.87
CA SER A 805 13.29 -41.34 8.61
C SER A 805 11.91 -40.71 8.48
N TRP A 806 11.78 -39.70 7.62
CA TRP A 806 10.53 -39.01 7.29
C TRP A 806 10.54 -38.50 5.84
N THR A 807 9.42 -37.93 5.39
CA THR A 807 9.35 -37.19 4.12
C THR A 807 9.75 -35.74 4.34
N ALA A 808 10.66 -35.22 3.50
CA ALA A 808 11.09 -33.82 3.59
C ALA A 808 9.90 -32.86 3.35
N VAL A 809 9.74 -31.88 4.24
CA VAL A 809 8.67 -30.87 4.23
C VAL A 809 9.16 -29.65 3.46
N THR A 810 8.42 -29.28 2.40
CA THR A 810 8.65 -28.03 1.66
C THR A 810 8.55 -26.83 2.59
N GLY A 811 9.58 -25.97 2.59
CA GLY A 811 9.64 -24.77 3.44
C GLY A 811 10.19 -24.99 4.86
N ALA A 812 10.57 -26.22 5.22
CA ALA A 812 11.33 -26.49 6.45
C ALA A 812 12.83 -26.34 6.21
N THR A 813 13.51 -25.58 7.06
CA THR A 813 14.99 -25.46 7.05
C THR A 813 15.65 -26.46 8.00
N SER A 814 14.88 -27.03 8.93
CA SER A 814 15.34 -27.97 9.94
C SER A 814 14.18 -28.77 10.58
N TYR A 815 14.51 -29.76 11.41
CA TYR A 815 13.56 -30.61 12.13
C TYR A 815 13.97 -30.82 13.58
N ASP A 816 12.99 -30.94 14.47
CA ASP A 816 13.19 -31.37 15.84
C ASP A 816 12.56 -32.71 16.13
N ILE A 817 13.35 -33.60 16.72
CA ILE A 817 12.91 -34.94 17.10
C ILE A 817 12.82 -34.98 18.63
N TYR A 818 11.72 -35.49 19.13
CA TYR A 818 11.46 -35.64 20.55
C TYR A 818 11.34 -37.11 20.90
N ARG A 819 11.81 -37.51 22.09
CA ARG A 819 11.79 -38.87 22.61
C ARG A 819 11.12 -38.94 23.98
N SER A 820 10.39 -40.02 24.23
CA SER A 820 9.88 -40.43 25.55
C SER A 820 10.20 -41.91 25.79
N ALA A 821 10.39 -42.32 27.05
CA ALA A 821 10.52 -43.72 27.45
C ALA A 821 9.16 -44.41 27.69
N THR A 822 8.05 -43.66 27.64
CA THR A 822 6.69 -44.17 27.89
C THR A 822 5.70 -43.71 26.81
N SER A 823 4.78 -44.61 26.44
CA SER A 823 3.70 -44.35 25.47
C SER A 823 2.72 -43.33 26.05
N GLY A 824 2.90 -42.05 25.73
CA GLY A 824 2.09 -40.95 26.27
C GLY A 824 2.75 -40.11 27.37
N GLY A 825 4.01 -40.36 27.71
CA GLY A 825 4.78 -39.51 28.63
C GLY A 825 5.21 -38.17 28.05
N THR A 826 5.93 -37.39 28.84
CA THR A 826 6.52 -36.12 28.39
C THR A 826 7.64 -36.37 27.37
N PHE A 827 7.47 -35.87 26.16
CA PHE A 827 8.46 -35.97 25.09
C PHE A 827 9.54 -34.88 25.26
N THR A 828 10.80 -35.28 25.33
CA THR A 828 11.96 -34.38 25.43
C THR A 828 12.73 -34.38 24.12
N ARG A 829 13.17 -33.21 23.66
CA ARG A 829 13.96 -33.07 22.42
C ARG A 829 15.23 -33.91 22.48
N VAL A 830 15.58 -34.54 21.37
CA VAL A 830 16.78 -35.36 21.19
C VAL A 830 17.87 -34.47 20.61
N GLY A 831 19.02 -34.36 21.27
CA GLY A 831 20.11 -33.50 20.78
C GLY A 831 19.87 -31.99 21.00
N ASN A 832 20.56 -31.17 20.19
CA ASN A 832 20.47 -29.70 20.23
C ASN A 832 19.32 -29.19 19.36
N GLU A 833 18.97 -27.91 19.49
CA GLU A 833 17.99 -27.23 18.62
C GLU A 833 18.68 -26.56 17.41
N PRO A 834 18.27 -26.86 16.16
CA PRO A 834 17.39 -27.95 15.77
C PRO A 834 18.10 -29.31 15.81
N THR A 835 17.35 -30.40 16.00
CA THR A 835 17.89 -31.78 16.07
C THR A 835 18.61 -32.16 14.78
N VAL A 836 18.04 -31.72 13.65
CA VAL A 836 18.59 -31.93 12.31
C VAL A 836 18.49 -30.65 11.49
N SER A 837 19.60 -30.20 10.92
CA SER A 837 19.67 -29.00 10.06
C SER A 837 19.81 -29.39 8.59
N GLY A 838 19.03 -28.77 7.71
CA GLY A 838 19.12 -28.94 6.26
C GLY A 838 17.78 -29.25 5.60
N GLU A 839 17.44 -28.48 4.57
CA GLU A 839 16.13 -28.51 3.88
C GLU A 839 15.78 -29.86 3.25
N SER A 840 16.78 -30.61 2.80
CA SER A 840 16.64 -31.93 2.19
C SER A 840 16.92 -33.10 3.15
N THR A 841 17.28 -32.82 4.42
CA THR A 841 17.66 -33.88 5.36
C THR A 841 16.41 -34.52 5.95
N ASN A 842 16.29 -35.84 5.79
CA ASN A 842 15.09 -36.58 6.16
C ASN A 842 15.36 -37.88 6.94
N THR A 843 16.53 -37.97 7.58
CA THR A 843 16.94 -39.12 8.40
C THR A 843 17.69 -38.65 9.65
N TYR A 844 17.64 -39.47 10.71
CA TYR A 844 18.38 -39.24 11.96
C TYR A 844 18.68 -40.55 12.67
N ILE A 845 19.85 -40.68 13.32
CA ILE A 845 20.19 -41.85 14.13
C ILE A 845 20.33 -41.41 15.60
N ASN A 846 19.43 -41.87 16.44
CA ASN A 846 19.50 -41.66 17.88
C ASN A 846 20.36 -42.75 18.54
N VAL A 847 21.53 -42.39 19.05
CA VAL A 847 22.52 -43.30 19.64
C VAL A 847 22.62 -43.14 21.17
N GLY A 848 23.27 -44.08 21.84
CA GLY A 848 23.47 -44.04 23.30
C GLY A 848 22.21 -44.46 24.09
N LEU A 849 21.38 -45.31 23.49
CA LEU A 849 20.17 -45.85 24.10
C LEU A 849 20.50 -47.10 24.93
N ASP A 850 19.76 -47.31 26.02
CA ASP A 850 19.84 -48.56 26.76
C ASP A 850 19.39 -49.74 25.89
N SER A 851 20.06 -50.89 26.00
CA SER A 851 19.72 -52.11 25.27
C SER A 851 18.38 -52.68 25.74
N SER A 852 17.71 -53.46 24.87
CA SER A 852 16.41 -54.09 25.15
C SER A 852 15.32 -53.13 25.66
N THR A 853 15.34 -51.86 25.25
CA THR A 853 14.46 -50.80 25.76
C THR A 853 13.65 -50.16 24.64
N THR A 854 12.34 -49.95 24.86
CA THR A 854 11.45 -49.30 23.90
C THR A 854 11.40 -47.79 24.12
N TYR A 855 11.57 -47.03 23.05
CA TYR A 855 11.48 -45.57 23.03
C TYR A 855 10.41 -45.09 22.05
N TYR A 856 9.76 -43.99 22.39
CA TYR A 856 8.71 -43.34 21.59
C TYR A 856 9.23 -42.02 21.02
N TYR A 857 8.96 -41.73 19.75
CA TYR A 857 9.45 -40.55 19.06
C TYR A 857 8.34 -39.71 18.45
N LYS A 858 8.52 -38.39 18.40
CA LYS A 858 7.76 -37.42 17.61
C LYS A 858 8.70 -36.54 16.81
N ILE A 859 8.20 -35.93 15.74
CA ILE A 859 8.98 -34.98 14.93
C ILE A 859 8.16 -33.72 14.62
N THR A 860 8.84 -32.58 14.55
CA THR A 860 8.34 -31.29 14.05
C THR A 860 9.28 -30.76 12.96
N SER A 861 8.78 -29.85 12.14
CA SER A 861 9.52 -29.11 11.12
C SER A 861 9.64 -27.64 11.54
N LEU A 862 10.78 -27.02 11.22
CA LEU A 862 11.11 -25.67 11.66
C LEU A 862 11.58 -24.82 10.48
N ASN A 863 11.19 -23.55 10.50
CA ASN A 863 11.78 -22.48 9.68
C ASN A 863 11.91 -21.19 10.51
N LEU A 864 12.30 -20.09 9.88
CA LEU A 864 12.44 -18.79 10.54
C LEU A 864 11.13 -18.23 11.11
N SER A 865 9.98 -18.73 10.65
CA SER A 865 8.64 -18.31 11.06
C SER A 865 8.10 -19.12 12.25
N GLY A 866 8.71 -20.25 12.60
CA GLY A 866 8.37 -21.03 13.80
C GLY A 866 8.42 -22.55 13.61
N GLU A 867 8.09 -23.26 14.69
CA GLU A 867 7.99 -24.73 14.74
C GLU A 867 6.56 -25.19 14.44
N SER A 868 6.43 -26.27 13.66
CA SER A 868 5.15 -26.87 13.32
C SER A 868 4.55 -27.69 14.47
N ALA A 869 3.28 -28.09 14.33
CA ALA A 869 2.70 -29.06 15.25
C ALA A 869 3.40 -30.43 15.13
N SER A 870 3.47 -31.19 16.23
CA SER A 870 4.18 -32.48 16.25
C SER A 870 3.43 -33.59 15.52
N SER A 871 4.18 -34.53 14.93
CA SER A 871 3.66 -35.78 14.39
C SER A 871 2.95 -36.64 15.43
N SER A 872 2.21 -37.65 14.96
CA SER A 872 1.86 -38.80 15.79
C SER A 872 3.13 -39.50 16.30
N ALA A 873 3.05 -40.12 17.48
CA ALA A 873 4.19 -40.80 18.06
C ALA A 873 4.40 -42.17 17.41
N ILE A 874 5.66 -42.53 17.14
CA ILE A 874 6.08 -43.88 16.73
C ILE A 874 6.96 -44.51 17.81
N SER A 875 7.15 -45.83 17.79
CA SER A 875 8.00 -46.54 18.76
C SER A 875 9.10 -47.36 18.08
N GLY A 876 10.26 -47.48 18.73
CA GLY A 876 11.33 -48.41 18.35
C GLY A 876 11.98 -49.03 19.59
N ALA A 877 12.37 -50.30 19.52
CA ALA A 877 13.04 -51.03 20.61
C ALA A 877 14.49 -51.36 20.27
N THR A 878 15.43 -51.08 21.16
CA THR A 878 16.83 -51.51 21.01
C THR A 878 16.97 -53.02 21.20
N THR A 879 18.01 -53.60 20.61
CA THR A 879 18.32 -55.04 20.75
C THR A 879 19.21 -55.31 21.98
N SER A 880 19.38 -56.57 22.38
CA SER A 880 20.27 -56.94 23.48
C SER A 880 21.76 -56.82 23.09
N ARG A 881 22.60 -56.25 23.96
CA ARG A 881 24.05 -56.09 23.73
C ARG A 881 24.77 -57.45 23.88
N SER A 882 25.42 -57.92 22.82
CA SER A 882 26.24 -59.15 22.85
C SER A 882 27.68 -58.81 23.27
N SER A 883 28.14 -59.35 24.41
CA SER A 883 29.55 -59.28 24.85
C SER A 883 30.36 -60.38 24.16
N GLY A 884 31.23 -60.01 23.22
CA GLY A 884 31.90 -60.96 22.31
C GLY A 884 33.20 -61.57 22.84
N SER A 885 33.58 -62.74 22.29
CA SER A 885 34.90 -63.01 21.65
C SER A 885 34.99 -64.47 21.15
N GLY A 886 35.47 -64.69 19.92
CA GLY A 886 35.77 -66.02 19.37
C GLY A 886 35.85 -66.06 17.84
N VAL A 887 37.06 -66.04 17.30
CA VAL A 887 37.42 -66.20 15.87
C VAL A 887 37.08 -67.63 15.38
N SER A 888 36.54 -67.78 14.15
CA SER A 888 37.03 -68.69 13.08
C SER A 888 36.07 -68.88 11.88
N ILE A 889 36.59 -68.54 10.69
CA ILE A 889 36.37 -69.00 9.29
C ILE A 889 35.15 -69.88 8.89
N SER A 890 34.43 -69.48 7.83
CA SER A 890 34.21 -70.26 6.58
C SER A 890 33.30 -69.54 5.55
N SER A 891 33.77 -69.43 4.31
CA SER A 891 32.96 -69.34 3.05
C SER A 891 32.87 -70.76 2.44
N PRO A 892 32.18 -71.08 1.32
CA PRO A 892 31.31 -70.31 0.38
C PRO A 892 29.98 -71.07 0.01
N VAL A 893 29.36 -70.77 -1.17
CA VAL A 893 28.45 -71.61 -2.04
C VAL A 893 26.97 -71.15 -2.11
N ILE A 894 26.48 -70.44 -3.16
CA ILE A 894 25.98 -70.80 -4.52
C ILE A 894 24.43 -70.73 -4.63
N VAL A 895 23.96 -69.70 -5.37
CA VAL A 895 22.96 -69.59 -6.48
C VAL A 895 21.68 -70.48 -6.53
N PRO A 896 20.56 -70.05 -7.16
CA PRO A 896 20.51 -69.83 -8.61
C PRO A 896 19.77 -68.57 -9.10
N ALA A 897 20.17 -68.17 -10.30
CA ALA A 897 19.50 -67.24 -11.20
C ALA A 897 18.38 -67.95 -12.00
N SER A 898 17.43 -67.18 -12.53
CA SER A 898 16.67 -67.53 -13.73
C SER A 898 16.21 -66.28 -14.53
N THR A 899 17.10 -65.81 -15.41
CA THR A 899 16.99 -65.64 -16.89
C THR A 899 15.61 -65.57 -17.60
N PRO A 900 15.49 -65.05 -18.87
CA PRO A 900 16.29 -64.03 -19.62
C PRO A 900 15.41 -63.14 -20.62
N PRO A 901 15.86 -62.64 -21.82
CA PRO A 901 15.76 -61.24 -22.27
C PRO A 901 14.92 -61.06 -23.58
N PRO A 902 14.93 -59.88 -24.25
CA PRO A 902 15.87 -59.72 -25.38
C PRO A 902 16.51 -58.32 -25.53
N THR A 903 17.79 -58.33 -25.94
CA THR A 903 18.63 -57.26 -26.53
C THR A 903 18.25 -57.01 -28.02
N PRO A 904 18.90 -56.10 -28.79
CA PRO A 904 19.52 -54.79 -28.53
C PRO A 904 19.16 -53.72 -29.61
N VAL A 905 19.40 -52.43 -29.36
CA VAL A 905 19.80 -51.47 -30.43
C VAL A 905 21.01 -50.67 -29.95
N VAL A 906 22.06 -50.72 -30.77
CA VAL A 906 23.39 -50.14 -30.58
C VAL A 906 23.46 -48.77 -31.25
N ILE A 907 23.94 -47.74 -30.52
CA ILE A 907 24.70 -46.60 -31.09
C ILE A 907 25.70 -46.08 -30.01
N PRO A 908 27.03 -46.00 -30.27
CA PRO A 908 28.03 -45.35 -29.41
C PRO A 908 28.54 -44.00 -30.01
N PRO A 909 29.50 -43.28 -29.41
CA PRO A 909 29.62 -42.75 -28.03
C PRO A 909 29.89 -41.22 -27.99
N SER A 910 29.80 -40.57 -26.80
CA SER A 910 30.75 -39.56 -26.24
C SER A 910 30.08 -38.53 -25.31
N SER A 911 30.30 -38.63 -23.99
CA SER A 911 30.87 -37.57 -23.13
C SER A 911 30.88 -38.05 -21.67
N THR A 912 31.98 -37.77 -21.01
CA THR A 912 32.51 -38.44 -19.81
C THR A 912 31.83 -38.00 -18.51
N THR A 913 31.23 -38.94 -17.78
CA THR A 913 30.93 -38.77 -16.35
C THR A 913 32.20 -39.08 -15.55
N PRO A 914 32.66 -38.21 -14.64
CA PRO A 914 33.88 -38.46 -13.88
C PRO A 914 33.66 -39.65 -12.93
N THR A 915 34.65 -40.53 -12.90
CA THR A 915 34.66 -41.73 -12.05
C THR A 915 34.86 -41.35 -10.58
N ALA A 916 34.42 -42.22 -9.66
CA ALA A 916 34.57 -42.01 -8.21
C ALA A 916 36.04 -41.78 -7.78
N ALA A 917 37.00 -42.29 -8.55
CA ALA A 917 38.43 -42.05 -8.33
C ALA A 917 38.86 -40.61 -8.65
N GLU A 918 38.27 -39.99 -9.69
CA GLU A 918 38.54 -38.59 -10.07
C GLU A 918 37.89 -37.60 -9.09
N LEU A 919 36.76 -37.98 -8.48
CA LEU A 919 36.13 -37.21 -7.41
C LEU A 919 36.94 -37.27 -6.11
N GLN A 920 37.50 -38.44 -5.78
CA GLN A 920 38.34 -38.64 -4.60
C GLN A 920 39.67 -37.86 -4.72
N ALA A 921 40.30 -37.85 -5.90
CA ALA A 921 41.49 -37.05 -6.16
C ALA A 921 41.25 -35.53 -6.01
N LYS A 922 40.05 -35.04 -6.33
CA LYS A 922 39.67 -33.63 -6.11
C LYS A 922 39.40 -33.31 -4.64
N ILE A 923 38.83 -34.24 -3.89
CA ILE A 923 38.62 -34.11 -2.43
C ILE A 923 39.98 -34.07 -1.69
N ASP A 924 40.93 -34.88 -2.13
CA ASP A 924 42.27 -34.92 -1.51
C ASP A 924 43.12 -33.70 -1.90
N ALA A 925 42.94 -33.15 -3.12
CA ALA A 925 43.53 -31.87 -3.52
C ALA A 925 42.97 -30.68 -2.72
N LEU A 926 41.68 -30.69 -2.39
CA LEU A 926 41.02 -29.69 -1.55
C LEU A 926 41.42 -29.80 -0.07
N ARG A 927 41.62 -31.02 0.46
CA ARG A 927 42.18 -31.23 1.80
C ARG A 927 43.61 -30.69 1.91
N LYS A 928 44.43 -30.91 0.89
CA LYS A 928 45.82 -30.42 0.86
C LYS A 928 45.93 -28.89 0.73
N ALA A 929 44.89 -28.22 0.23
CA ALA A 929 44.80 -26.76 0.19
C ALA A 929 44.38 -26.14 1.54
N ILE A 930 43.79 -26.94 2.45
CA ILE A 930 43.33 -26.49 3.77
C ILE A 930 44.41 -26.71 4.85
N GLU A 931 45.38 -27.60 4.61
CA GLU A 931 46.50 -27.89 5.53
C GLU A 931 47.68 -26.90 5.43
N GLY A 932 47.63 -25.93 4.52
CA GLY A 932 48.74 -25.01 4.23
C GLY A 932 48.83 -23.74 5.09
N THR A 933 48.04 -23.58 6.15
CA THR A 933 48.10 -22.37 6.98
C THR A 933 48.06 -22.72 8.46
N THR A 934 49.23 -22.98 9.03
CA THR A 934 49.47 -23.02 10.47
C THR A 934 50.60 -22.05 10.80
N VAL A 935 50.79 -21.43 11.98
CA VAL A 935 50.06 -21.24 13.25
C VAL A 935 50.93 -20.23 14.03
N GLY A 936 50.34 -19.44 14.93
CA GLY A 936 51.04 -18.88 16.11
C GLY A 936 50.00 -18.42 17.14
N GLN A 937 49.46 -19.35 17.95
CA GLN A 937 49.73 -19.54 19.40
C GLN A 937 49.44 -18.30 20.27
N SER A 938 48.85 -18.35 21.47
CA SER A 938 48.31 -19.40 22.35
C SER A 938 47.64 -18.68 23.54
N GLY A 939 46.53 -19.22 24.02
CA GLY A 939 46.00 -19.08 25.39
C GLY A 939 46.04 -17.73 26.13
N GLN A 940 44.95 -16.96 26.07
CA GLN A 940 44.41 -16.23 27.24
C GLN A 940 42.88 -16.07 27.13
N VAL A 941 42.20 -16.22 28.27
CA VAL A 941 40.74 -16.07 28.42
C VAL A 941 40.34 -14.60 28.17
N PRO A 942 39.32 -14.27 27.35
CA PRO A 942 38.86 -12.89 27.21
C PRO A 942 38.23 -12.41 28.53
N LYS A 943 38.97 -11.58 29.26
CA LYS A 943 38.58 -11.02 30.56
C LYS A 943 37.85 -9.68 30.33
N GLY A 944 36.54 -9.75 30.07
CA GLY A 944 35.70 -8.56 29.83
C GLY A 944 34.82 -8.22 31.03
N ILE A 945 34.71 -6.93 31.39
CA ILE A 945 33.77 -6.45 32.40
C ILE A 945 32.35 -6.51 31.82
N LEU A 946 31.41 -7.17 32.48
CA LEU A 946 30.00 -7.13 32.10
C LEU A 946 29.43 -5.77 32.52
N THR A 947 28.94 -4.98 31.57
CA THR A 947 28.41 -3.63 31.84
C THR A 947 26.89 -3.53 31.74
N LYS A 948 26.25 -4.35 30.89
CA LYS A 948 24.79 -4.30 30.66
C LYS A 948 24.02 -5.30 31.53
N ALA A 949 22.74 -5.02 31.75
CA ALA A 949 21.81 -6.02 32.25
C ALA A 949 21.50 -7.02 31.13
N LEU A 950 21.57 -8.32 31.42
CA LEU A 950 21.30 -9.38 30.44
C LEU A 950 20.16 -10.27 30.94
N ASN A 951 19.24 -10.59 30.05
CA ASN A 951 18.06 -11.43 30.29
C ASN A 951 17.89 -12.43 29.14
N ILE A 952 16.93 -13.34 29.28
CA ILE A 952 16.64 -14.32 28.24
C ILE A 952 16.28 -13.59 26.93
N GLY A 953 16.90 -14.00 25.82
CA GLY A 953 16.79 -13.31 24.54
C GLY A 953 18.03 -12.49 24.17
N ALA A 954 18.88 -12.10 25.14
CA ALA A 954 20.07 -11.28 24.86
C ALA A 954 21.08 -12.01 23.96
N LYS A 955 21.68 -11.29 23.00
CA LYS A 955 22.70 -11.81 22.07
C LYS A 955 23.94 -10.92 22.06
N GLY A 956 25.10 -11.49 21.78
CA GLY A 956 26.34 -10.77 21.51
C GLY A 956 27.45 -11.01 22.55
N ASN A 957 28.52 -10.22 22.44
CA ASN A 957 29.80 -10.51 23.08
C ASN A 957 29.75 -10.57 24.62
N GLU A 958 28.94 -9.73 25.28
CA GLU A 958 28.79 -9.78 26.75
C GLU A 958 28.09 -11.06 27.23
N VAL A 959 27.23 -11.67 26.40
CA VAL A 959 26.62 -12.96 26.71
C VAL A 959 27.65 -14.07 26.60
N THR A 960 28.52 -14.03 25.58
CA THR A 960 29.66 -14.93 25.43
C THR A 960 30.59 -14.86 26.64
N VAL A 961 30.90 -13.66 27.12
CA VAL A 961 31.73 -13.43 28.32
C VAL A 961 31.05 -13.98 29.58
N LEU A 962 29.76 -13.73 29.77
CA LEU A 962 28.98 -14.28 30.87
C LEU A 962 28.93 -15.82 30.85
N GLN A 963 28.69 -16.42 29.68
CA GLN A 963 28.63 -17.88 29.52
C GLN A 963 29.99 -18.54 29.78
N ASN A 964 31.07 -17.92 29.32
CA ASN A 964 32.44 -18.34 29.66
C ASN A 964 32.69 -18.27 31.17
N PHE A 965 32.26 -17.21 31.84
CA PHE A 965 32.36 -17.09 33.30
C PHE A 965 31.56 -18.17 34.02
N LEU A 966 30.28 -18.36 33.66
CA LEU A 966 29.41 -19.36 34.28
C LEU A 966 29.94 -20.79 34.06
N LYS A 967 30.54 -21.06 32.90
CA LYS A 967 31.20 -22.32 32.59
C LYS A 967 32.40 -22.56 33.51
N ALA A 968 33.17 -21.51 33.80
CA ALA A 968 34.29 -21.57 34.72
C ALA A 968 33.87 -21.78 36.20
N GLN A 969 32.60 -21.54 36.56
CA GLN A 969 32.07 -21.83 37.90
C GLN A 969 31.78 -23.32 38.14
N GLY A 970 31.98 -24.16 37.13
CA GLY A 970 31.86 -25.62 37.20
C GLY A 970 30.53 -26.16 36.69
N VAL A 971 30.50 -27.47 36.40
CA VAL A 971 29.34 -28.18 35.85
C VAL A 971 28.11 -28.14 36.77
N ASP A 972 28.28 -27.90 38.06
CA ASP A 972 27.16 -27.75 38.99
C ASP A 972 26.37 -26.45 38.77
N ILE A 973 27.07 -25.39 38.34
CA ILE A 973 26.48 -24.08 38.01
C ILE A 973 26.04 -24.03 36.55
N TYR A 974 26.88 -24.46 35.61
CA TYR A 974 26.53 -24.46 34.18
C TYR A 974 26.74 -25.85 33.54
N PRO A 975 25.84 -26.82 33.82
CA PRO A 975 25.97 -28.20 33.34
C PRO A 975 26.10 -28.31 31.83
N GLU A 976 25.42 -27.42 31.11
CA GLU A 976 25.39 -27.41 29.65
C GLU A 976 26.70 -26.89 29.05
N GLY A 977 27.48 -26.06 29.76
CA GLY A 977 28.83 -25.62 29.38
C GLY A 977 28.98 -24.94 28.00
N SER A 978 27.87 -24.63 27.32
CA SER A 978 27.83 -24.10 25.96
C SER A 978 27.98 -22.58 25.95
N VAL A 979 28.85 -22.08 25.08
CA VAL A 979 29.10 -20.64 24.89
C VAL A 979 28.61 -20.29 23.50
N THR A 980 27.38 -19.81 23.41
CA THR A 980 26.65 -19.58 22.15
C THR A 980 26.57 -18.10 21.79
N GLY A 981 26.93 -17.21 22.72
CA GLY A 981 26.68 -15.78 22.59
C GLY A 981 25.19 -15.41 22.65
N TYR A 982 24.32 -16.36 23.03
CA TYR A 982 22.87 -16.17 23.21
C TYR A 982 22.40 -16.60 24.60
N PHE A 983 21.76 -15.68 25.33
CA PHE A 983 21.24 -15.90 26.67
C PHE A 983 19.91 -16.63 26.54
N GLY A 984 19.99 -17.97 26.48
CA GLY A 984 18.82 -18.85 26.43
C GLY A 984 18.44 -19.42 27.81
N PRO A 985 17.50 -20.38 27.83
CA PRO A 985 17.08 -21.07 29.06
C PRO A 985 18.24 -21.70 29.85
N ALA A 986 19.26 -22.23 29.17
CA ALA A 986 20.44 -22.82 29.83
C ALA A 986 21.26 -21.76 30.59
N THR A 987 21.54 -20.60 29.98
CA THR A 987 22.23 -19.48 30.63
C THR A 987 21.39 -18.87 31.75
N LYS A 988 20.06 -18.82 31.60
CA LYS A 988 19.12 -18.44 32.66
C LYS A 988 19.22 -19.37 33.86
N ARG A 989 19.15 -20.70 33.65
CA ARG A 989 19.30 -21.70 34.71
C ARG A 989 20.66 -21.61 35.39
N ALA A 990 21.72 -21.39 34.61
CA ALA A 990 23.05 -21.19 35.16
C ALA A 990 23.14 -19.94 36.05
N ILE A 991 22.50 -18.83 35.65
CA ILE A 991 22.39 -17.65 36.52
C ILE A 991 21.54 -17.92 37.75
N GLN A 992 20.44 -18.66 37.65
CA GLN A 992 19.61 -19.03 38.79
C GLN A 992 20.42 -19.81 39.83
N LYS A 993 21.14 -20.84 39.40
CA LYS A 993 22.02 -21.63 40.26
C LYS A 993 23.17 -20.79 40.84
N PHE A 994 23.76 -19.90 40.04
CA PHE A 994 24.80 -18.99 40.49
C PHE A 994 24.26 -17.99 41.55
N GLN A 995 23.06 -17.46 41.35
CA GLN A 995 22.41 -16.54 42.28
C GLN A 995 22.04 -17.23 43.60
N GLU A 996 21.55 -18.48 43.55
CA GLU A 996 21.28 -19.28 44.75
C GLU A 996 22.57 -19.62 45.49
N LYS A 997 23.61 -20.06 44.78
CA LYS A 997 24.93 -20.39 45.35
C LYS A 997 25.57 -19.19 46.07
N HIS A 998 25.34 -17.97 45.59
CA HIS A 998 25.91 -16.75 46.15
C HIS A 998 24.92 -15.88 46.95
N GLY A 999 23.71 -16.38 47.23
CA GLY A 999 22.71 -15.68 48.04
C GLY A 999 22.19 -14.36 47.45
N ILE A 1000 22.15 -14.25 46.12
CA ILE A 1000 21.83 -12.99 45.40
C ILE A 1000 20.31 -12.85 45.16
N ALA A 1001 19.65 -13.94 44.79
CA ALA A 1001 18.21 -14.03 44.54
C ALA A 1001 17.77 -15.49 44.59
N LYS A 1002 16.52 -15.76 44.99
CA LYS A 1002 15.90 -17.11 45.04
C LYS A 1002 14.57 -17.17 44.26
N PRO A 1003 14.01 -18.37 44.00
CA PRO A 1003 12.73 -18.49 43.29
C PRO A 1003 11.62 -17.63 43.92
N GLY A 1004 11.00 -16.78 43.10
CA GLY A 1004 9.95 -15.83 43.53
C GLY A 1004 10.45 -14.41 43.81
N GLU A 1005 11.76 -14.17 43.90
CA GLU A 1005 12.32 -12.82 44.07
C GLU A 1005 12.57 -12.11 42.74
N VAL A 1006 12.34 -10.79 42.72
CA VAL A 1006 12.55 -9.95 41.54
C VAL A 1006 14.03 -9.93 41.16
N GLY A 1007 14.38 -10.44 39.98
CA GLY A 1007 15.76 -10.54 39.48
C GLY A 1007 16.32 -11.98 39.42
N TYR A 1008 15.55 -12.97 39.87
CA TYR A 1008 15.92 -14.37 39.80
C TYR A 1008 15.99 -14.87 38.34
N GLY A 1009 17.18 -15.31 37.93
CA GLY A 1009 17.48 -15.78 36.56
C GLY A 1009 17.83 -14.70 35.53
N ILE A 1010 18.10 -13.46 35.94
CA ILE A 1010 18.64 -12.41 35.07
C ILE A 1010 20.00 -11.91 35.58
N LEU A 1011 20.85 -11.41 34.68
CA LEU A 1011 22.07 -10.69 35.06
C LEU A 1011 21.73 -9.24 35.45
N GLY A 1012 21.03 -9.09 36.57
CA GLY A 1012 20.73 -7.80 37.18
C GLY A 1012 21.94 -7.16 37.86
N PRO A 1013 21.84 -5.91 38.36
CA PRO A 1013 22.99 -5.17 38.93
C PRO A 1013 23.73 -5.90 40.06
N LYS A 1014 23.01 -6.57 40.97
CA LYS A 1014 23.62 -7.34 42.07
C LYS A 1014 24.36 -8.58 41.55
N THR A 1015 23.72 -9.32 40.64
CA THR A 1015 24.30 -10.51 40.00
C THR A 1015 25.52 -10.16 39.17
N ARG A 1016 25.48 -9.05 38.42
CA ARG A 1016 26.60 -8.55 37.61
C ARG A 1016 27.77 -8.07 38.45
N ALA A 1017 27.50 -7.34 39.54
CA ALA A 1017 28.54 -6.93 40.48
C ALA A 1017 29.27 -8.16 41.05
N LYS A 1018 28.53 -9.21 41.42
CA LYS A 1018 29.11 -10.45 41.94
C LYS A 1018 29.88 -11.25 40.88
N VAL A 1019 29.40 -11.30 39.64
CA VAL A 1019 30.15 -11.91 38.50
C VAL A 1019 31.46 -11.18 38.24
N ASN A 1020 31.43 -9.84 38.22
CA ASN A 1020 32.63 -9.02 38.02
C ASN A 1020 33.61 -9.14 39.20
N GLU A 1021 33.11 -9.25 40.44
CA GLU A 1021 33.91 -9.53 41.65
C GLU A 1021 34.62 -10.90 41.56
N LEU A 1022 33.90 -11.95 41.15
CA LEU A 1022 34.39 -13.33 41.12
C LEU A 1022 35.24 -13.68 39.89
N SER A 1023 35.25 -12.82 38.86
CA SER A 1023 36.14 -12.98 37.70
C SER A 1023 37.61 -12.58 37.98
N GLY A 1024 37.88 -12.04 39.19
CA GLY A 1024 39.15 -11.75 39.87
C GLY A 1024 40.22 -10.96 39.10
N THR A 1025 40.76 -9.79 39.50
CA THR A 1025 40.59 -8.80 40.60
C THR A 1025 41.48 -7.61 40.13
N VAL A 1026 41.28 -6.30 40.36
CA VAL A 1026 41.43 -5.49 41.59
C VAL A 1026 41.10 -4.02 41.27
N THR A 1027 40.43 -3.36 42.22
CA THR A 1027 40.50 -1.96 42.66
C THR A 1027 41.48 -1.01 41.93
N THR A 1028 40.99 0.12 41.40
CA THR A 1028 41.86 1.27 41.09
C THR A 1028 41.98 2.15 42.33
N THR A 1029 43.02 1.89 43.13
CA THR A 1029 43.62 2.90 44.00
C THR A 1029 44.27 3.95 43.11
N THR A 1030 43.88 5.21 43.30
CA THR A 1030 44.44 6.39 42.64
C THR A 1030 45.83 6.67 43.20
N THR A 1031 46.88 6.63 42.36
CA THR A 1031 48.16 7.28 42.68
C THR A 1031 48.76 7.91 41.43
N THR A 1032 48.68 9.23 41.44
CA THR A 1032 49.40 10.23 40.67
C THR A 1032 50.91 10.05 40.75
N THR A 1033 51.60 10.24 39.63
CA THR A 1033 52.97 10.79 39.60
C THR A 1033 52.93 12.11 38.83
N THR A 1034 52.94 13.22 39.58
CA THR A 1034 53.14 14.59 39.09
C THR A 1034 54.60 14.97 39.28
N PRO A 1035 55.22 15.72 38.36
CA PRO A 1035 56.21 16.72 38.72
C PRO A 1035 55.54 18.09 38.74
N ALA A 1036 55.51 18.67 39.94
CA ALA A 1036 55.29 20.08 40.25
C ALA A 1036 53.91 20.70 39.94
N GLY A 1037 53.10 20.77 40.99
CA GLY A 1037 52.51 22.04 41.44
C GLY A 1037 51.25 22.52 40.73
N GLU A 1038 50.08 22.05 41.15
CA GLU A 1038 49.05 22.85 41.83
C GLU A 1038 47.74 22.07 41.94
N THR A 1039 47.13 22.14 43.11
CA THR A 1039 45.90 21.47 43.49
C THR A 1039 44.72 22.07 42.73
N THR A 1040 43.99 21.27 41.95
CA THR A 1040 42.62 21.65 41.52
C THR A 1040 41.69 20.43 41.54
N THR A 1041 40.76 20.45 42.48
CA THR A 1041 39.60 19.56 42.57
C THR A 1041 38.67 19.76 41.37
N VAL A 1042 38.42 18.72 40.57
CA VAL A 1042 37.42 18.76 39.49
C VAL A 1042 36.16 18.01 39.92
N THR A 1043 35.13 18.79 40.27
CA THR A 1043 33.75 18.37 40.46
C THR A 1043 33.07 18.29 39.10
N THR A 1044 32.74 17.09 38.60
CA THR A 1044 31.91 16.95 37.38
C THR A 1044 30.46 17.28 37.70
N THR A 1045 30.12 18.55 37.51
CA THR A 1045 28.80 19.10 37.79
C THR A 1045 27.88 18.85 36.60
N THR A 1046 26.79 18.09 36.78
CA THR A 1046 25.79 17.84 35.74
C THR A 1046 24.67 18.87 35.86
N THR A 1047 24.62 19.83 34.92
CA THR A 1047 23.55 20.84 34.86
C THR A 1047 22.45 20.36 33.91
N PHE A 1048 21.24 20.18 34.42
CA PHE A 1048 20.07 19.88 33.61
C PHE A 1048 19.58 21.16 32.93
N LYS A 1049 19.43 21.14 31.60
CA LYS A 1049 18.95 22.28 30.80
C LYS A 1049 17.60 22.04 30.11
N LEU A 1050 17.20 20.78 29.94
CA LEU A 1050 16.04 20.38 29.14
C LEU A 1050 14.86 19.95 30.02
N ASP A 1051 13.63 20.28 29.59
CA ASP A 1051 12.40 19.69 30.13
C ASP A 1051 12.27 18.24 29.64
N LEU A 1052 11.97 17.31 30.56
CA LEU A 1052 11.84 15.88 30.23
C LEU A 1052 10.49 15.35 30.73
N ALA A 1053 9.81 14.54 29.92
CA ALA A 1053 8.51 13.97 30.22
C ALA A 1053 8.41 12.51 29.73
N LEU A 1054 7.34 11.81 30.14
CA LEU A 1054 7.04 10.45 29.72
C LEU A 1054 7.13 10.33 28.18
N GLY A 1055 7.97 9.40 27.69
CA GLY A 1055 8.27 9.25 26.27
C GLY A 1055 9.69 9.69 25.87
N SER A 1056 10.35 10.55 26.65
CA SER A 1056 11.66 11.13 26.27
C SER A 1056 12.77 10.07 26.19
N GLN A 1057 13.60 10.10 25.14
CA GLN A 1057 14.79 9.26 24.99
C GLN A 1057 16.01 10.08 24.54
N ASN A 1058 16.91 10.42 25.47
CA ASN A 1058 18.18 11.08 25.16
C ASN A 1058 19.15 11.01 26.35
N ALA A 1059 20.39 11.48 26.16
CA ALA A 1059 21.43 11.48 27.19
C ALA A 1059 21.04 12.26 28.47
N SER A 1060 20.14 13.26 28.37
CA SER A 1060 19.64 14.01 29.53
C SER A 1060 18.69 13.16 30.39
N VAL A 1061 17.98 12.20 29.81
CA VAL A 1061 17.16 11.21 30.54
C VAL A 1061 18.05 10.24 31.30
N THR A 1062 19.14 9.77 30.68
CA THR A 1062 20.15 8.95 31.37
C THR A 1062 20.75 9.71 32.55
N ALA A 1063 21.11 10.98 32.36
CA ALA A 1063 21.60 11.85 33.42
C ALA A 1063 20.55 12.05 34.54
N LEU A 1064 19.28 12.26 34.18
CA LEU A 1064 18.19 12.42 35.14
C LEU A 1064 17.95 11.13 35.95
N GLN A 1065 17.93 9.97 35.30
CA GLN A 1065 17.74 8.68 35.96
C GLN A 1065 18.91 8.36 36.90
N ASN A 1066 20.14 8.71 36.51
CA ASN A 1066 21.31 8.62 37.39
C ASN A 1066 21.18 9.56 38.60
N PHE A 1067 20.72 10.80 38.39
CA PHE A 1067 20.45 11.75 39.48
C PHE A 1067 19.37 11.26 40.43
N LEU A 1068 18.21 10.81 39.92
CA LEU A 1068 17.09 10.29 40.73
C LEU A 1068 17.51 9.03 41.51
N LYS A 1069 18.35 8.19 40.91
CA LYS A 1069 18.94 7.04 41.59
C LYS A 1069 19.86 7.47 42.74
N ALA A 1070 20.63 8.54 42.56
CA ALA A 1070 21.48 9.12 43.61
C ALA A 1070 20.66 9.78 44.74
N GLN A 1071 19.41 10.17 44.50
CA GLN A 1071 18.50 10.68 45.55
C GLN A 1071 17.98 9.59 46.51
N GLY A 1072 18.29 8.32 46.25
CA GLY A 1072 17.99 7.19 47.12
C GLY A 1072 16.83 6.33 46.64
N VAL A 1073 16.73 5.13 47.22
CA VAL A 1073 15.72 4.11 46.87
C VAL A 1073 14.29 4.54 47.19
N ASP A 1074 14.10 5.51 48.09
CA ASP A 1074 12.77 6.05 48.42
C ASP A 1074 12.22 6.93 47.29
N ILE A 1075 13.11 7.52 46.47
CA ILE A 1075 12.76 8.33 45.31
C ILE A 1075 12.71 7.48 44.05
N TYR A 1076 13.75 6.67 43.80
CA TYR A 1076 13.78 5.80 42.62
C TYR A 1076 14.01 4.32 42.98
N PRO A 1077 13.01 3.64 43.60
CA PRO A 1077 13.07 2.22 43.96
C PRO A 1077 13.39 1.33 42.76
N GLU A 1078 12.88 1.72 41.59
CA GLU A 1078 13.10 0.99 40.33
C GLU A 1078 14.55 1.09 39.84
N GLY A 1079 15.29 2.16 40.22
CA GLY A 1079 16.75 2.32 40.09
C GLY A 1079 17.35 2.12 38.68
N SER A 1080 16.50 2.08 37.66
CA SER A 1080 16.81 1.65 36.30
C SER A 1080 17.19 2.84 35.44
N VAL A 1081 18.34 2.77 34.79
CA VAL A 1081 18.83 3.81 33.89
C VAL A 1081 18.75 3.25 32.48
N THR A 1082 17.61 3.49 31.84
CA THR A 1082 17.25 2.94 30.54
C THR A 1082 17.51 3.92 29.40
N GLY A 1083 17.78 5.19 29.72
CA GLY A 1083 17.80 6.30 28.75
C GLY A 1083 16.41 6.67 28.23
N TYR A 1084 15.36 6.00 28.71
CA TYR A 1084 13.96 6.23 28.37
C TYR A 1084 13.15 6.66 29.59
N PHE A 1085 12.49 7.81 29.49
CA PHE A 1085 11.63 8.35 30.53
C PHE A 1085 10.29 7.62 30.45
N GLY A 1086 10.22 6.46 31.09
CA GLY A 1086 9.04 5.61 31.14
C GLY A 1086 8.23 5.78 32.44
N PRO A 1087 7.24 4.89 32.68
CA PRO A 1087 6.42 4.92 33.88
C PRO A 1087 7.22 4.86 35.20
N ALA A 1088 8.35 4.15 35.22
CA ALA A 1088 9.22 4.08 36.40
C ALA A 1088 9.92 5.41 36.71
N THR A 1089 10.42 6.11 35.69
CA THR A 1089 11.04 7.44 35.84
C THR A 1089 9.99 8.49 36.18
N THR A 1090 8.78 8.36 35.63
CA THR A 1090 7.62 9.21 35.97
C THR A 1090 7.26 9.09 37.45
N ARG A 1091 7.12 7.87 37.97
CA ARG A 1091 6.88 7.64 39.40
C ARG A 1091 8.01 8.17 40.29
N ALA A 1092 9.25 8.06 39.84
CA ALA A 1092 10.39 8.60 40.57
C ALA A 1092 10.36 10.13 40.63
N ILE A 1093 9.96 10.79 39.54
CA ILE A 1093 9.76 12.24 39.49
C ILE A 1093 8.60 12.67 40.38
N GLN A 1094 7.48 11.93 40.38
CA GLN A 1094 6.35 12.18 41.29
C GLN A 1094 6.79 12.14 42.75
N ARG A 1095 7.52 11.09 43.16
CA ARG A 1095 8.08 10.97 44.53
C ARG A 1095 9.06 12.10 44.84
N PHE A 1096 9.91 12.48 43.88
CA PHE A 1096 10.84 13.60 44.02
C PHE A 1096 10.12 14.93 44.21
N GLN A 1097 9.08 15.19 43.41
CA GLN A 1097 8.26 16.41 43.50
C GLN A 1097 7.51 16.50 44.83
N VAL A 1098 6.93 15.39 45.30
CA VAL A 1098 6.27 15.33 46.62
C VAL A 1098 7.28 15.54 47.74
N LYS A 1099 8.44 14.86 47.71
CA LYS A 1099 9.48 14.98 48.75
C LYS A 1099 10.00 16.41 48.92
N TYR A 1100 10.07 17.18 47.83
CA TYR A 1100 10.61 18.54 47.84
C TYR A 1100 9.55 19.64 47.69
N GLY A 1101 8.25 19.30 47.79
CA GLY A 1101 7.15 20.26 47.76
C GLY A 1101 6.98 21.03 46.44
N ILE A 1102 7.24 20.38 45.30
CA ILE A 1102 7.27 21.01 43.97
C ILE A 1102 5.90 20.94 43.26
N ALA A 1103 5.24 19.78 43.31
CA ALA A 1103 3.92 19.53 42.72
C ALA A 1103 3.27 18.29 43.34
N ASN A 1104 1.94 18.29 43.49
CA ASN A 1104 1.13 17.17 43.98
C ASN A 1104 0.22 16.57 42.89
N GLU A 1105 -0.38 15.41 43.19
CA GLU A 1105 -1.32 14.74 42.28
C GLU A 1105 -2.54 15.64 41.97
N GLY A 1106 -2.76 15.89 40.67
CA GLY A 1106 -3.78 16.82 40.16
C GLY A 1106 -3.26 18.21 39.78
N GLU A 1107 -2.02 18.57 40.15
CA GLU A 1107 -1.41 19.85 39.76
C GLU A 1107 -0.68 19.78 38.41
N ALA A 1108 -0.71 20.88 37.65
CA ALA A 1108 -0.08 20.96 36.34
C ALA A 1108 1.46 20.75 36.43
N GLY A 1109 1.96 19.70 35.76
CA GLY A 1109 3.39 19.35 35.75
C GLY A 1109 3.78 18.23 36.73
N TYR A 1110 2.84 17.65 37.48
CA TYR A 1110 3.08 16.47 38.30
C TYR A 1110 3.48 15.26 37.42
N GLY A 1111 4.62 14.64 37.74
CA GLY A 1111 5.23 13.56 36.96
C GLY A 1111 6.15 13.99 35.82
N ASN A 1112 6.24 15.28 35.51
CA ASN A 1112 7.14 15.82 34.50
C ASN A 1112 8.36 16.51 35.13
N PHE A 1113 9.53 16.37 34.48
CA PHE A 1113 10.74 17.10 34.85
C PHE A 1113 10.75 18.49 34.21
N GLY A 1114 9.77 19.30 34.61
CA GLY A 1114 9.56 20.68 34.15
C GLY A 1114 10.52 21.70 34.78
N PRO A 1115 10.38 23.01 34.48
CA PRO A 1115 11.34 24.03 34.90
C PRO A 1115 11.54 24.13 36.42
N LYS A 1116 10.46 23.97 37.21
CA LYS A 1116 10.52 23.98 38.68
C LYS A 1116 11.22 22.73 39.24
N THR A 1117 10.90 21.55 38.71
CA THR A 1117 11.53 20.28 39.09
C THR A 1117 13.02 20.27 38.74
N ARG A 1118 13.36 20.81 37.57
CA ARG A 1118 14.74 20.96 37.08
C ARG A 1118 15.54 21.96 37.90
N ALA A 1119 14.96 23.11 38.23
CA ALA A 1119 15.61 24.10 39.10
C ALA A 1119 15.98 23.48 40.46
N LYS A 1120 15.07 22.70 41.05
CA LYS A 1120 15.34 21.98 42.31
C LYS A 1120 16.41 20.89 42.15
N ALA A 1121 16.41 20.16 41.04
CA ALA A 1121 17.43 19.15 40.76
C ALA A 1121 18.82 19.77 40.54
N ASN A 1122 18.92 20.90 39.83
CA ASN A 1122 20.18 21.64 39.69
C ASN A 1122 20.67 22.16 41.04
N GLN A 1123 19.78 22.70 41.88
CA GLN A 1123 20.11 23.11 43.25
C GLN A 1123 20.72 21.96 44.07
N LEU A 1124 20.13 20.76 43.98
CA LEU A 1124 20.60 19.58 44.71
C LEU A 1124 21.87 18.94 44.11
N SER A 1125 22.17 19.24 42.85
CA SER A 1125 23.43 18.88 42.18
C SER A 1125 24.55 19.92 42.40
N GLY A 1126 24.30 20.98 43.18
CA GLY A 1126 25.28 22.02 43.53
C GLY A 1126 25.39 23.18 42.54
N GLN A 1127 24.31 23.55 41.85
CA GLN A 1127 24.21 24.68 40.91
C GLN A 1127 23.17 25.72 41.33
#